data_AF-F7C8M7-F1
#
_entry.id   AF-F7C8M7-F1
#
_cell.length_a   1.000
_cell.length_b   1.000
_cell.length_c   1.000
_cell.angle_alpha   90.00
_cell.angle_beta   90.00
_cell.angle_gamma   90.00
#
_symmetry.space_group_name_H-M   'P 1'
#
loop_
_entity.id
_entity.type
_entity.pdbx_description
1 polymer ?
#
loop_
_entity_poly.entity_id
_entity_poly.type
_entity_poly.pdbx_seq_one_letter_code
_entity_poly.pdbx_strand_id
1 'polypeptide(L)'
;MFPYKVWTNRLRAEGRLLLWLLLLLPPLSATGSFISRYFSKTSPSPTPTSKIILDDAAGLGRVFDGIGAMSGGSAASRLLINYPEPQRSEILDYLFKPNFGASLHMLKVKVGGDGLTTDGTEPSHMPHRDEETYSRGYEWWLMKEAKKRNPNITLIGLPWSFPGWLNPGRSDPYANMTMTALYVVSWILGAKKHHKLDIDYIGIWNDREPENQYIKTLRKVLNQKQLNRVKIIANDQFWQPLSAFLQFDPVLLDAVEVIGAHYPGTKSDNDSLKTNKKLWSTEDSSFFKVEEVGGCWAHILNQNYVNGQMTSTIAWNLVASHYPRIPPERDGMLTAKEPWSGHYVVENPIWITAHTTQFAQPGWQYLKTVGFLKYGGSYVALTDGLGNLTIIIETMSYPISQCKKDHASFFQVTDQIIIFSLQGTFKSLTMLQIWYSRLGKQSRNYSFEKQKPLLINDGTITLKLGLDEVYTLTTITTGQKGSHPTPPESRPFPSNYEENFNFGQTRGNIAPQFADQTGVFEYFMNDQDTSGHFFTFRQQVTQRPITWADDADQTISIIGDHNWKDIKITCDVYIETPVTGGIFIAGRVNQAGSSIRSAQGVFFWILANGTYEVTSDLASVRVIEKGIANVTAEQWYTITLIISETSAYGLLNDTVLWNAPINSFPKKEEDAKILKMQ
;
A
#
# COMPACT_ATOMS: atom_id res chain seq x y z
N MET A 1 28.17 -52.48 -9.70
CA MET A 1 28.55 -53.08 -8.40
C MET A 1 27.27 -53.33 -7.59
N PHE A 2 27.18 -54.53 -7.03
CA PHE A 2 26.04 -55.18 -6.35
C PHE A 2 26.01 -54.77 -4.83
N PRO A 3 25.07 -55.22 -3.95
CA PRO A 3 23.91 -54.43 -3.50
C PRO A 3 23.47 -54.62 -1.99
N TYR A 4 22.29 -54.06 -1.63
CA TYR A 4 21.21 -54.52 -0.69
C TYR A 4 21.47 -55.38 0.57
N LYS A 5 20.95 -54.96 1.76
CA LYS A 5 19.88 -55.61 2.61
C LYS A 5 19.81 -55.06 4.06
N VAL A 6 18.67 -54.53 4.59
CA VAL A 6 17.47 -55.09 5.33
C VAL A 6 17.57 -55.06 6.88
N TRP A 7 16.39 -54.83 7.52
CA TRP A 7 15.91 -54.97 8.94
C TRP A 7 15.64 -53.63 9.67
N THR A 8 14.45 -53.13 10.02
CA THR A 8 13.15 -53.56 10.64
C THR A 8 13.14 -53.87 12.15
N ASN A 9 12.27 -53.11 12.86
CA ASN A 9 11.59 -53.32 14.16
C ASN A 9 12.32 -53.02 15.48
N ARG A 10 11.83 -52.02 16.25
CA ARG A 10 11.10 -52.23 17.54
C ARG A 10 10.73 -50.92 18.27
N LEU A 11 9.50 -50.88 18.80
CA LEU A 11 8.93 -50.06 19.91
C LEU A 11 8.70 -48.57 19.59
N ARG A 12 7.50 -47.96 19.54
CA ARG A 12 6.12 -48.26 20.01
C ARG A 12 6.00 -48.70 21.47
N ALA A 13 6.36 -47.81 22.38
CA ALA A 13 5.78 -47.65 23.72
C ALA A 13 6.38 -46.38 24.35
N GLU A 14 5.67 -45.78 25.30
CA GLU A 14 6.07 -44.63 26.14
C GLU A 14 5.70 -43.25 25.61
N GLY A 15 4.75 -42.62 26.32
CA GLY A 15 4.15 -41.34 25.96
C GLY A 15 2.66 -41.20 26.34
N ARG A 16 2.12 -42.07 27.20
CA ARG A 16 0.81 -41.90 27.84
C ARG A 16 0.85 -42.46 29.27
N LEU A 17 1.40 -41.69 30.21
CA LEU A 17 1.34 -41.97 31.64
C LEU A 17 1.74 -40.73 32.45
N LEU A 18 0.88 -39.72 32.49
CA LEU A 18 0.94 -38.62 33.49
C LEU A 18 -0.38 -37.85 33.56
N LEU A 19 -1.50 -38.58 33.51
CA LEU A 19 -2.84 -38.02 33.55
C LEU A 19 -3.79 -38.89 34.37
N TRP A 20 -3.32 -39.44 35.50
CA TRP A 20 -4.12 -40.26 36.42
C TRP A 20 -3.56 -40.22 37.85
N LEU A 21 -3.46 -39.03 38.47
CA LEU A 21 -3.06 -38.95 39.89
C LEU A 21 -3.56 -37.70 40.65
N LEU A 22 -4.77 -37.19 40.34
CA LEU A 22 -5.39 -36.13 41.13
C LEU A 22 -6.93 -36.23 41.18
N LEU A 23 -7.45 -37.44 41.41
CA LEU A 23 -8.84 -37.66 41.83
C LEU A 23 -8.84 -38.82 42.84
N LEU A 24 -9.53 -38.60 43.97
CA LEU A 24 -9.68 -39.40 45.21
C LEU A 24 -8.84 -38.80 46.38
N LEU A 25 -9.35 -38.23 47.48
CA LEU A 25 -10.62 -38.14 48.24
C LEU A 25 -10.35 -37.10 49.40
N PRO A 26 -11.26 -36.77 50.35
CA PRO A 26 -12.64 -36.27 50.33
C PRO A 26 -12.77 -34.90 51.09
N PRO A 27 -13.97 -34.27 51.24
CA PRO A 27 -14.11 -32.94 51.83
C PRO A 27 -14.30 -33.01 53.36
N LEU A 28 -13.61 -32.15 54.11
CA LEU A 28 -13.86 -31.92 55.54
C LEU A 28 -13.81 -30.42 55.84
N SER A 29 -14.96 -29.91 56.27
CA SER A 29 -15.18 -28.61 56.89
C SER A 29 -14.53 -28.53 58.26
N ALA A 30 -13.86 -27.42 58.58
CA ALA A 30 -14.02 -26.63 59.81
C ALA A 30 -12.79 -25.73 60.06
N THR A 31 -13.06 -24.42 60.16
CA THR A 31 -12.46 -23.43 61.08
C THR A 31 -10.95 -23.46 61.37
N GLY A 32 -10.28 -22.33 61.12
CA GLY A 32 -9.08 -21.97 61.90
C GLY A 32 -8.02 -21.22 61.13
N SER A 33 -8.08 -19.89 61.24
CA SER A 33 -6.99 -18.92 61.02
C SER A 33 -5.59 -19.51 61.23
N PHE A 34 -4.72 -19.47 60.21
CA PHE A 34 -3.30 -19.07 60.28
C PHE A 34 -2.77 -18.97 58.83
N ILE A 35 -1.79 -18.10 58.59
CA ILE A 35 -1.29 -17.61 57.28
C ILE A 35 -2.00 -16.34 56.79
N SER A 36 -1.99 -15.32 57.65
CA SER A 36 -1.91 -13.92 57.23
C SER A 36 -0.65 -13.33 57.84
N ARG A 37 0.45 -13.32 57.09
CA ARG A 37 1.59 -12.39 57.25
C ARG A 37 2.57 -12.63 56.11
N TYR A 38 3.04 -11.54 55.50
CA TYR A 38 3.90 -11.42 54.31
C TYR A 38 3.22 -11.33 52.95
N PHE A 39 2.19 -10.48 52.84
CA PHE A 39 2.16 -9.54 51.71
C PHE A 39 2.56 -8.18 52.25
N SER A 40 3.84 -7.84 52.15
CA SER A 40 4.23 -6.44 52.27
C SER A 40 3.51 -5.69 51.16
N LYS A 41 2.66 -4.73 51.52
CA LYS A 41 2.29 -3.64 50.62
C LYS A 41 3.60 -2.97 50.19
N THR A 42 4.15 -3.39 49.06
CA THR A 42 5.10 -2.56 48.34
C THR A 42 4.33 -1.33 47.92
N SER A 43 4.63 -0.19 48.55
CA SER A 43 4.22 1.10 48.01
C SER A 43 4.61 1.14 46.54
N PRO A 44 3.73 1.55 45.61
CA PRO A 44 4.12 1.63 44.21
C PRO A 44 5.37 2.50 44.10
N SER A 45 6.41 1.96 43.48
CA SER A 45 7.64 2.69 43.17
C SER A 45 7.23 4.01 42.51
N PRO A 46 7.81 5.17 42.92
CA PRO A 46 7.49 6.43 42.27
C PRO A 46 7.74 6.32 40.77
N THR A 47 6.81 6.82 39.95
CA THR A 47 6.94 6.81 38.49
C THR A 47 8.28 7.46 38.12
N PRO A 48 9.14 6.76 37.36
CA PRO A 48 10.50 7.22 37.13
C PRO A 48 10.50 8.53 36.35
N THR A 49 11.41 9.44 36.70
CA THR A 49 11.49 10.79 36.10
C THR A 49 12.79 10.97 35.32
N SER A 50 12.72 11.63 34.17
CA SER A 50 13.88 12.01 33.36
C SER A 50 13.78 13.45 32.87
N LYS A 51 14.93 14.09 32.60
CA LYS A 51 15.01 15.47 32.09
C LYS A 51 15.66 15.48 30.71
N ILE A 52 15.07 16.23 29.78
CA ILE A 52 15.55 16.42 28.41
C ILE A 52 15.68 17.92 28.15
N ILE A 53 16.74 18.32 27.45
CA ILE A 53 16.95 19.72 27.04
C ILE A 53 16.57 19.83 25.56
N LEU A 54 15.74 20.82 25.23
CA LEU A 54 15.44 21.20 23.85
C LEU A 54 16.08 22.57 23.59
N ASP A 55 17.03 22.61 22.67
CA ASP A 55 17.88 23.79 22.44
C ASP A 55 18.26 23.92 20.97
N ASP A 56 18.35 25.15 20.49
CA ASP A 56 18.79 25.53 19.15
C ASP A 56 20.13 26.29 19.14
N ALA A 57 20.72 26.58 20.30
CA ALA A 57 21.98 27.35 20.39
C ALA A 57 23.16 26.69 19.66
N ALA A 58 23.21 25.35 19.60
CA ALA A 58 24.23 24.59 18.87
C ALA A 58 23.94 24.48 17.35
N GLY A 59 22.93 25.20 16.86
CA GLY A 59 22.40 25.09 15.51
C GLY A 59 21.42 23.93 15.33
N LEU A 60 20.86 23.82 14.14
CA LEU A 60 19.76 22.91 13.81
C LEU A 60 20.26 21.62 13.15
N GLY A 61 19.39 20.62 13.13
CA GLY A 61 19.56 19.33 12.46
C GLY A 61 19.24 19.40 10.97
N ARG A 62 18.82 18.27 10.37
CA ARG A 62 18.47 18.25 8.95
C ARG A 62 17.12 18.92 8.68
N VAL A 63 16.95 19.36 7.44
CA VAL A 63 15.67 19.87 6.92
C VAL A 63 14.68 18.71 6.80
N PHE A 64 13.50 18.87 7.38
CA PHE A 64 12.36 17.98 7.21
C PHE A 64 11.76 18.16 5.82
N ASP A 65 11.60 17.05 5.09
CA ASP A 65 11.18 17.04 3.70
C ASP A 65 9.69 16.71 3.51
N GLY A 66 9.04 16.15 4.54
CA GLY A 66 7.60 15.88 4.55
C GLY A 66 7.24 14.42 4.84
N ILE A 67 5.96 14.18 5.10
CA ILE A 67 5.38 12.84 5.22
C ILE A 67 4.46 12.62 4.03
N GLY A 68 4.56 11.45 3.42
CA GLY A 68 3.80 11.09 2.24
C GLY A 68 3.08 9.75 2.35
N ALA A 69 2.31 9.46 1.32
CA ALA A 69 1.80 8.12 1.05
C ALA A 69 1.77 7.87 -0.46
N MET A 70 1.73 6.59 -0.83
CA MET A 70 1.82 6.14 -2.21
C MET A 70 0.48 5.64 -2.76
N SER A 71 0.07 6.16 -3.92
CA SER A 71 -0.94 5.53 -4.78
C SER A 71 -0.24 4.80 -5.92
N GLY A 72 -0.13 3.47 -5.82
CA GLY A 72 0.59 2.69 -6.80
C GLY A 72 1.20 1.42 -6.20
N GLY A 73 1.67 0.53 -7.07
CA GLY A 73 2.26 -0.74 -6.63
C GLY A 73 1.26 -1.71 -6.00
N SER A 74 -0.06 -1.48 -6.17
CA SER A 74 -1.17 -2.40 -5.83
C SER A 74 -2.50 -2.00 -6.51
N ALA A 75 -2.47 -1.19 -7.56
CA ALA A 75 -3.68 -0.53 -8.03
C ALA A 75 -4.50 0.06 -6.85
N ALA A 76 -3.80 0.61 -5.85
CA ALA A 76 -4.32 0.81 -4.49
C ALA A 76 -5.59 1.67 -4.47
N SER A 77 -5.68 2.59 -5.43
CA SER A 77 -6.77 3.55 -5.59
C SER A 77 -7.84 3.10 -6.61
N ARG A 78 -7.80 1.85 -7.09
CA ARG A 78 -8.61 1.35 -8.20
C ARG A 78 -10.11 1.58 -8.01
N LEU A 79 -10.64 1.24 -6.84
CA LEU A 79 -12.06 1.35 -6.51
C LEU A 79 -12.47 2.77 -6.08
N LEU A 80 -11.51 3.62 -5.67
CA LEU A 80 -11.78 4.95 -5.15
C LEU A 80 -12.45 5.86 -6.19
N ILE A 81 -12.00 5.79 -7.45
CA ILE A 81 -12.53 6.65 -8.52
C ILE A 81 -14.05 6.47 -8.74
N ASN A 82 -14.58 5.30 -8.38
CA ASN A 82 -15.97 4.92 -8.56
C ASN A 82 -16.87 5.26 -7.37
N TYR A 83 -16.33 5.80 -6.28
CA TYR A 83 -17.16 6.20 -5.14
C TYR A 83 -18.16 7.30 -5.56
N PRO A 84 -19.40 7.26 -5.04
CA PRO A 84 -20.34 8.36 -5.20
C PRO A 84 -19.85 9.61 -4.46
N GLU A 85 -20.35 10.76 -4.90
CA GLU A 85 -20.30 11.97 -4.08
C GLU A 85 -21.43 11.95 -3.04
N PRO A 86 -21.22 12.46 -1.82
CA PRO A 86 -20.03 13.20 -1.36
C PRO A 86 -18.86 12.33 -0.88
N GLN A 87 -19.03 11.01 -0.74
CA GLN A 87 -18.07 10.14 -0.05
C GLN A 87 -16.68 10.16 -0.70
N ARG A 88 -16.60 10.20 -2.03
CA ARG A 88 -15.31 10.30 -2.74
C ARG A 88 -14.55 11.58 -2.37
N SER A 89 -15.23 12.73 -2.37
CA SER A 89 -14.63 14.00 -1.97
C SER A 89 -14.27 14.04 -0.48
N GLU A 90 -15.07 13.42 0.39
CA GLU A 90 -14.79 13.31 1.83
C GLU A 90 -13.52 12.50 2.12
N ILE A 91 -13.35 11.36 1.44
CA ILE A 91 -12.12 10.54 1.52
C ILE A 91 -10.89 11.37 1.14
N LEU A 92 -10.97 12.10 0.03
CA LEU A 92 -9.88 12.97 -0.45
C LEU A 92 -9.59 14.12 0.53
N ASP A 93 -10.60 14.63 1.24
CA ASP A 93 -10.41 15.62 2.31
C ASP A 93 -9.61 15.02 3.48
N TYR A 94 -9.93 13.80 3.93
CA TYR A 94 -9.16 13.12 4.97
C TYR A 94 -7.69 12.89 4.60
N LEU A 95 -7.39 12.68 3.31
CA LEU A 95 -6.04 12.45 2.83
C LEU A 95 -5.24 13.75 2.65
N PHE A 96 -5.80 14.74 1.93
CA PHE A 96 -5.02 15.84 1.37
C PHE A 96 -5.38 17.23 1.90
N LYS A 97 -6.56 17.42 2.50
CA LYS A 97 -6.97 18.75 2.95
C LYS A 97 -6.10 19.20 4.14
N PRO A 98 -5.42 20.34 4.05
CA PRO A 98 -4.61 20.86 5.15
C PRO A 98 -5.47 21.08 6.41
N ASN A 99 -4.89 20.85 7.59
CA ASN A 99 -5.56 21.02 8.88
C ASN A 99 -6.91 20.27 8.95
N PHE A 100 -6.97 19.03 8.45
CA PHE A 100 -8.21 18.25 8.48
C PHE A 100 -7.96 16.81 8.92
N GLY A 101 -7.37 15.98 8.06
CA GLY A 101 -7.00 14.61 8.37
C GLY A 101 -5.49 14.45 8.32
N ALA A 102 -5.03 13.47 7.54
CA ALA A 102 -3.62 13.16 7.31
C ALA A 102 -2.85 14.34 6.71
N SER A 103 -3.52 15.26 6.00
CA SER A 103 -2.93 16.53 5.53
C SER A 103 -1.59 16.32 4.82
N LEU A 104 -1.51 15.31 3.96
CA LEU A 104 -0.23 14.80 3.43
C LEU A 104 0.59 15.89 2.73
N HIS A 105 1.91 15.84 2.93
CA HIS A 105 2.87 16.76 2.29
C HIS A 105 3.31 16.26 0.92
N MET A 106 3.27 14.93 0.71
CA MET A 106 3.77 14.30 -0.50
C MET A 106 2.79 13.23 -0.98
N LEU A 107 2.61 13.16 -2.29
CA LEU A 107 1.91 12.08 -2.97
C LEU A 107 2.87 11.44 -3.97
N LYS A 108 3.19 10.17 -3.75
CA LYS A 108 3.95 9.34 -4.69
C LYS A 108 2.98 8.51 -5.51
N VAL A 109 3.10 8.57 -6.83
CA VAL A 109 2.26 7.81 -7.76
C VAL A 109 3.07 6.88 -8.63
N LYS A 110 2.48 5.74 -9.00
CA LYS A 110 3.06 4.87 -10.02
C LYS A 110 3.02 5.56 -11.39
N VAL A 111 4.12 5.43 -12.13
CA VAL A 111 4.13 5.63 -13.59
C VAL A 111 3.67 4.30 -14.19
N GLY A 112 2.42 4.24 -14.66
CA GLY A 112 1.81 3.04 -15.22
C GLY A 112 2.65 2.43 -16.35
N GLY A 113 2.66 1.11 -16.45
CA GLY A 113 3.55 0.37 -17.34
C GLY A 113 2.95 -0.91 -17.90
N ASP A 114 1.61 -1.03 -17.84
CA ASP A 114 0.78 -2.14 -18.33
C ASP A 114 0.98 -3.49 -17.63
N GLY A 115 2.07 -3.68 -16.88
CA GLY A 115 2.33 -4.88 -16.10
C GLY A 115 1.77 -4.85 -14.68
N LEU A 116 1.56 -6.05 -14.13
CA LEU A 116 1.10 -6.30 -12.77
C LEU A 116 2.11 -5.81 -11.73
N THR A 117 1.59 -5.13 -10.71
CA THR A 117 2.38 -4.61 -9.59
C THR A 117 1.61 -4.82 -8.30
N THR A 118 1.70 -6.02 -7.73
CA THR A 118 1.11 -6.48 -6.46
C THR A 118 -0.36 -6.86 -6.46
N ASP A 119 -1.29 -5.97 -6.82
CA ASP A 119 -2.76 -6.20 -6.67
C ASP A 119 -3.55 -5.86 -7.95
N GLY A 120 -2.85 -5.39 -8.98
CA GLY A 120 -3.41 -5.15 -10.31
C GLY A 120 -2.40 -4.51 -11.26
N THR A 121 -2.82 -4.34 -12.52
CA THR A 121 -2.08 -3.59 -13.53
C THR A 121 -2.48 -2.10 -13.50
N GLU A 122 -1.61 -1.23 -14.02
CA GLU A 122 -1.96 0.17 -14.26
C GLU A 122 -1.52 0.59 -15.67
N PRO A 123 -2.37 1.29 -16.42
CA PRO A 123 -2.13 1.61 -17.83
C PRO A 123 -0.97 2.57 -18.01
N SER A 124 -0.12 2.27 -18.99
CA SER A 124 0.92 3.18 -19.47
C SER A 124 0.34 4.34 -20.26
N HIS A 125 1.02 5.49 -20.25
CA HIS A 125 0.75 6.58 -21.19
C HIS A 125 1.24 6.29 -22.61
N MET A 126 2.02 5.21 -22.82
CA MET A 126 2.48 4.76 -24.13
C MET A 126 2.32 3.23 -24.26
N PRO A 127 1.10 2.70 -24.47
CA PRO A 127 0.89 1.26 -24.66
C PRO A 127 1.66 0.71 -25.85
N HIS A 128 1.84 1.54 -26.89
CA HIS A 128 2.58 1.23 -28.10
C HIS A 128 3.60 2.33 -28.38
N ARG A 129 4.62 2.02 -29.19
CA ARG A 129 5.75 2.91 -29.46
C ARG A 129 5.34 4.28 -30.04
N ASP A 130 4.33 4.27 -30.91
CA ASP A 130 3.91 5.45 -31.68
C ASP A 130 2.61 6.07 -31.12
N GLU A 131 2.21 5.67 -29.90
CA GLU A 131 1.00 6.16 -29.23
C GLU A 131 1.35 6.84 -27.90
N GLU A 132 0.82 8.06 -27.71
CA GLU A 132 0.90 8.77 -26.43
C GLU A 132 -0.50 9.20 -25.99
N THR A 133 -0.85 8.88 -24.75
CA THR A 133 -2.12 9.28 -24.15
C THR A 133 -1.96 9.54 -22.66
N TYR A 134 -2.39 10.72 -22.25
CA TYR A 134 -2.21 11.22 -20.89
C TYR A 134 -3.53 11.26 -20.13
N SER A 135 -4.51 10.43 -20.49
CA SER A 135 -5.82 10.38 -19.81
C SER A 135 -6.17 9.00 -19.27
N ARG A 136 -5.31 8.00 -19.46
CA ARG A 136 -5.49 6.63 -18.96
C ARG A 136 -5.24 6.55 -17.46
N GLY A 137 -5.89 5.59 -16.80
CA GLY A 137 -5.72 5.36 -15.37
C GLY A 137 -6.31 6.48 -14.49
N TYR A 138 -6.05 6.41 -13.19
CA TYR A 138 -6.63 7.30 -12.18
C TYR A 138 -5.61 8.23 -11.51
N GLU A 139 -4.30 8.02 -11.72
CA GLU A 139 -3.26 8.79 -11.03
C GLU A 139 -3.24 10.27 -11.44
N TRP A 140 -3.56 10.58 -12.70
CA TRP A 140 -3.73 11.97 -13.15
C TRP A 140 -4.85 12.69 -12.40
N TRP A 141 -5.98 12.00 -12.20
CA TRP A 141 -7.11 12.53 -11.45
C TRP A 141 -6.74 12.72 -9.98
N LEU A 142 -6.10 11.73 -9.38
CA LEU A 142 -5.73 11.76 -7.97
C LEU A 142 -4.74 12.89 -7.66
N MET A 143 -3.72 13.08 -8.50
CA MET A 143 -2.77 14.19 -8.36
C MET A 143 -3.47 15.56 -8.49
N LYS A 144 -4.45 15.69 -9.39
CA LYS A 144 -5.25 16.92 -9.53
C LYS A 144 -6.11 17.18 -8.28
N GLU A 145 -6.77 16.15 -7.76
CA GLU A 145 -7.58 16.26 -6.55
C GLU A 145 -6.75 16.59 -5.30
N ALA A 146 -5.53 16.04 -5.22
CA ALA A 146 -4.57 16.36 -4.18
C ALA A 146 -4.09 17.82 -4.29
N LYS A 147 -3.65 18.26 -5.47
CA LYS A 147 -3.24 19.66 -5.72
C LYS A 147 -4.36 20.67 -5.50
N LYS A 148 -5.60 20.30 -5.80
CA LYS A 148 -6.78 21.15 -5.56
C LYS A 148 -6.98 21.45 -4.07
N ARG A 149 -6.66 20.50 -3.20
CA ARG A 149 -6.77 20.63 -1.73
C ARG A 149 -5.51 21.23 -1.11
N ASN A 150 -4.35 20.77 -1.56
CA ASN A 150 -3.05 21.25 -1.13
C ASN A 150 -2.19 21.60 -2.35
N PRO A 151 -2.19 22.88 -2.79
CA PRO A 151 -1.38 23.33 -3.93
C PRO A 151 0.13 23.10 -3.76
N ASN A 152 0.59 23.00 -2.50
CA ASN A 152 1.99 22.82 -2.14
C ASN A 152 2.40 21.34 -2.00
N ILE A 153 1.48 20.38 -2.23
CA ILE A 153 1.81 18.96 -2.12
C ILE A 153 2.93 18.59 -3.10
N THR A 154 3.95 17.87 -2.64
CA THR A 154 5.03 17.35 -3.48
C THR A 154 4.53 16.16 -4.29
N LEU A 155 4.76 16.16 -5.60
CA LEU A 155 4.38 15.06 -6.50
C LEU A 155 5.60 14.25 -6.93
N ILE A 156 5.52 12.93 -6.77
CA ILE A 156 6.61 12.00 -7.09
C ILE A 156 6.07 10.94 -8.06
N GLY A 157 6.79 10.68 -9.16
CA GLY A 157 6.53 9.53 -10.03
C GLY A 157 7.57 8.41 -9.81
N LEU A 158 7.16 7.15 -9.92
CA LEU A 158 8.09 6.01 -9.96
C LEU A 158 7.54 4.89 -10.86
N PRO A 159 8.31 4.36 -11.83
CA PRO A 159 7.93 3.16 -12.58
C PRO A 159 8.13 1.87 -11.78
N TRP A 160 7.18 0.94 -11.89
CA TRP A 160 7.33 -0.45 -11.43
C TRP A 160 7.52 -1.40 -12.61
N SER A 161 6.73 -1.24 -13.66
CA SER A 161 6.78 -1.99 -14.91
C SER A 161 6.94 -1.03 -16.07
N PHE A 162 7.27 -1.56 -17.24
CA PHE A 162 7.40 -0.78 -18.47
C PHE A 162 6.70 -1.49 -19.63
N PRO A 163 6.13 -0.77 -20.61
CA PRO A 163 5.61 -1.37 -21.83
C PRO A 163 6.66 -2.22 -22.53
N GLY A 164 6.25 -3.38 -23.06
CA GLY A 164 7.21 -4.34 -23.62
C GLY A 164 7.98 -3.80 -24.83
N TRP A 165 7.41 -2.85 -25.58
CA TRP A 165 8.03 -2.31 -26.79
C TRP A 165 9.34 -1.55 -26.52
N LEU A 166 9.59 -1.14 -25.26
CA LEU A 166 10.85 -0.50 -24.86
C LEU A 166 12.05 -1.45 -24.93
N ASN A 167 11.82 -2.75 -24.72
CA ASN A 167 12.85 -3.76 -24.87
C ASN A 167 12.23 -5.15 -25.19
N PRO A 168 11.78 -5.37 -26.44
CA PRO A 168 11.06 -6.59 -26.80
C PRO A 168 11.87 -7.86 -26.50
N GLY A 169 11.25 -8.80 -25.79
CA GLY A 169 11.87 -10.10 -25.45
C GLY A 169 12.90 -10.07 -24.32
N ARG A 170 13.04 -8.96 -23.60
CA ARG A 170 13.91 -8.81 -22.42
C ARG A 170 13.12 -8.48 -21.17
N SER A 171 13.74 -8.72 -20.02
CA SER A 171 13.14 -8.52 -18.69
C SER A 171 13.55 -7.20 -18.03
N ASP A 172 14.30 -6.34 -18.71
CA ASP A 172 14.77 -5.04 -18.22
C ASP A 172 14.55 -3.93 -19.26
N PRO A 173 14.46 -2.65 -18.86
CA PRO A 173 14.21 -1.55 -19.79
C PRO A 173 15.49 -0.86 -20.28
N TYR A 174 16.69 -1.42 -20.08
CA TYR A 174 17.94 -0.65 -20.21
C TYR A 174 18.73 -0.91 -21.50
N ALA A 175 18.25 -1.73 -22.45
CA ALA A 175 18.91 -1.91 -23.75
C ALA A 175 19.06 -0.59 -24.52
N ASN A 176 18.06 0.30 -24.45
CA ASN A 176 18.15 1.67 -24.94
C ASN A 176 17.76 2.66 -23.83
N MET A 177 18.70 2.92 -22.93
CA MET A 177 18.53 3.83 -21.79
C MET A 177 18.01 5.22 -22.17
N THR A 178 18.38 5.73 -23.36
CA THR A 178 17.88 7.03 -23.83
C THR A 178 16.40 6.96 -24.18
N MET A 179 15.94 5.89 -24.84
CA MET A 179 14.53 5.70 -25.14
C MET A 179 13.70 5.53 -23.86
N THR A 180 14.19 4.74 -22.91
CA THR A 180 13.54 4.57 -21.60
C THR A 180 13.47 5.88 -20.83
N ALA A 181 14.54 6.69 -20.85
CA ALA A 181 14.52 8.01 -20.25
C ALA A 181 13.53 8.95 -20.98
N LEU A 182 13.41 8.87 -22.31
CA LEU A 182 12.43 9.65 -23.06
C LEU A 182 10.99 9.24 -22.74
N TYR A 183 10.71 7.94 -22.54
CA TYR A 183 9.42 7.45 -22.07
C TYR A 183 9.05 8.01 -20.69
N VAL A 184 9.99 7.98 -19.74
CA VAL A 184 9.76 8.55 -18.40
C VAL A 184 9.59 10.07 -18.46
N VAL A 185 10.38 10.76 -19.29
CA VAL A 185 10.30 12.21 -19.43
C VAL A 185 9.03 12.65 -20.18
N SER A 186 8.51 11.86 -21.12
CA SER A 186 7.24 12.17 -21.79
C SER A 186 6.08 12.13 -20.80
N TRP A 187 6.08 11.20 -19.83
CA TRP A 187 5.11 11.20 -18.72
C TRP A 187 5.12 12.51 -17.92
N ILE A 188 6.31 13.01 -17.57
CA ILE A 188 6.48 14.27 -16.81
C ILE A 188 5.98 15.48 -17.63
N LEU A 189 6.35 15.53 -18.92
CA LEU A 189 5.91 16.59 -19.82
C LEU A 189 4.39 16.54 -20.02
N GLY A 190 3.83 15.35 -20.14
CA GLY A 190 2.39 15.10 -20.25
C GLY A 190 1.62 15.56 -19.02
N ALA A 191 2.14 15.29 -17.82
CA ALA A 191 1.60 15.77 -16.56
C ALA A 191 1.42 17.30 -16.57
N LYS A 192 2.44 18.03 -17.03
CA LYS A 192 2.39 19.49 -17.12
C LYS A 192 1.45 19.97 -18.21
N LYS A 193 1.59 19.44 -19.43
CA LYS A 193 0.86 19.90 -20.62
C LYS A 193 -0.65 19.65 -20.52
N HIS A 194 -1.04 18.45 -20.05
CA HIS A 194 -2.45 18.02 -20.06
C HIS A 194 -3.16 18.25 -18.74
N HIS A 195 -2.43 18.27 -17.60
CA HIS A 195 -3.04 18.36 -16.27
C HIS A 195 -2.57 19.55 -15.45
N LYS A 196 -1.65 20.37 -15.97
CA LYS A 196 -1.02 21.50 -15.25
C LYS A 196 -0.31 21.05 -13.97
N LEU A 197 0.16 19.80 -13.91
CA LEU A 197 0.85 19.23 -12.77
C LEU A 197 2.35 19.41 -12.93
N ASP A 198 2.99 19.92 -11.89
CA ASP A 198 4.44 19.95 -11.78
C ASP A 198 4.89 18.74 -10.97
N ILE A 199 5.56 17.79 -11.63
CA ILE A 199 6.21 16.65 -10.96
C ILE A 199 7.52 17.14 -10.33
N ASP A 200 7.71 16.90 -9.04
CA ASP A 200 8.86 17.40 -8.28
C ASP A 200 10.02 16.40 -8.29
N TYR A 201 9.69 15.11 -8.18
CA TYR A 201 10.66 14.02 -8.15
C TYR A 201 10.28 12.88 -9.09
N ILE A 202 11.30 12.21 -9.63
CA ILE A 202 11.17 10.99 -10.42
C ILE A 202 12.10 9.90 -9.88
N GLY A 203 11.58 8.70 -9.72
CA GLY A 203 12.32 7.51 -9.33
C GLY A 203 12.89 6.74 -10.53
N ILE A 204 13.53 5.59 -10.26
CA ILE A 204 14.24 4.78 -11.27
C ILE A 204 13.40 3.57 -11.70
N TRP A 205 13.41 2.52 -10.89
CA TRP A 205 12.65 1.30 -11.13
C TRP A 205 12.45 0.59 -9.79
N ASN A 206 11.20 0.48 -9.33
CA ASN A 206 10.88 0.05 -7.97
C ASN A 206 11.38 -1.37 -7.64
N ASP A 207 12.05 -1.55 -6.50
CA ASP A 207 12.56 -2.84 -6.02
C ASP A 207 13.35 -3.60 -7.08
N ARG A 208 14.18 -2.86 -7.84
CA ARG A 208 15.08 -3.40 -8.85
C ARG A 208 16.48 -2.83 -8.67
N GLU A 209 17.46 -3.60 -9.09
CA GLU A 209 18.86 -3.19 -9.00
C GLU A 209 19.08 -1.87 -9.76
N PRO A 210 19.88 -0.95 -9.20
CA PRO A 210 20.11 0.34 -9.82
C PRO A 210 20.99 0.19 -11.06
N GLU A 211 20.61 0.87 -12.15
CA GLU A 211 21.45 1.01 -13.34
C GLU A 211 22.06 2.42 -13.37
N ASN A 212 23.30 2.54 -12.90
CA ASN A 212 23.99 3.82 -12.73
C ASN A 212 24.08 4.62 -14.04
N GLN A 213 24.29 3.93 -15.18
CA GLN A 213 24.40 4.62 -16.46
C GLN A 213 23.04 5.15 -16.92
N TYR A 214 21.94 4.47 -16.58
CA TYR A 214 20.59 4.97 -16.82
C TYR A 214 20.29 6.20 -15.96
N ILE A 215 20.66 6.22 -14.68
CA ILE A 215 20.45 7.39 -13.80
C ILE A 215 21.09 8.66 -14.40
N LYS A 216 22.35 8.55 -14.85
CA LYS A 216 23.05 9.65 -15.54
C LYS A 216 22.36 10.04 -16.84
N THR A 217 21.89 9.06 -17.61
CA THR A 217 21.16 9.28 -18.86
C THR A 217 19.85 10.01 -18.61
N LEU A 218 19.08 9.61 -17.61
CA LEU A 218 17.83 10.27 -17.21
C LEU A 218 18.08 11.73 -16.81
N ARG A 219 19.10 12.01 -15.99
CA ARG A 219 19.49 13.38 -15.65
C ARG A 219 19.81 14.23 -16.88
N LYS A 220 20.59 13.67 -17.82
CA LYS A 220 20.93 14.34 -19.09
C LYS A 220 19.68 14.64 -19.91
N VAL A 221 18.77 13.68 -20.08
CA VAL A 221 17.54 13.87 -20.88
C VAL A 221 16.61 14.88 -20.23
N LEU A 222 16.44 14.86 -18.89
CA LEU A 222 15.69 15.88 -18.16
C LEU A 222 16.24 17.28 -18.44
N ASN A 223 17.56 17.48 -18.37
CA ASN A 223 18.18 18.77 -18.62
C ASN A 223 18.00 19.23 -20.08
N GLN A 224 18.17 18.32 -21.04
CA GLN A 224 17.92 18.58 -22.46
C GLN A 224 16.46 18.99 -22.74
N LYS A 225 15.51 18.46 -21.98
CA LYS A 225 14.09 18.83 -22.05
C LYS A 225 13.72 20.00 -21.13
N GLN A 226 14.71 20.72 -20.59
CA GLN A 226 14.53 21.89 -19.73
C GLN A 226 13.80 21.59 -18.40
N LEU A 227 13.86 20.34 -17.93
CA LEU A 227 13.29 19.87 -16.67
C LEU A 227 14.35 19.82 -15.55
N ASN A 228 15.25 20.81 -15.50
CA ASN A 228 16.32 20.90 -14.50
C ASN A 228 15.77 20.90 -13.05
N ARG A 229 14.54 21.41 -12.85
CA ARG A 229 13.87 21.45 -11.55
C ARG A 229 13.45 20.07 -11.01
N VAL A 230 13.27 19.08 -11.89
CA VAL A 230 12.81 17.74 -11.49
C VAL A 230 14.00 17.01 -10.89
N LYS A 231 13.85 16.53 -9.66
CA LYS A 231 14.89 15.86 -8.89
C LYS A 231 14.81 14.34 -9.05
N ILE A 232 15.94 13.65 -8.91
CA ILE A 232 15.98 12.19 -8.99
C ILE A 232 16.08 11.62 -7.58
N ILE A 233 15.17 10.70 -7.27
CA ILE A 233 15.25 9.80 -6.12
C ILE A 233 15.81 8.48 -6.64
N ALA A 234 16.83 7.94 -5.97
CA ALA A 234 17.34 6.62 -6.31
C ALA A 234 17.68 5.82 -5.04
N ASN A 235 17.55 4.50 -5.04
CA ASN A 235 17.04 3.65 -6.12
C ASN A 235 15.67 3.04 -5.81
N ASP A 236 15.00 3.42 -4.71
CA ASP A 236 13.73 2.82 -4.28
C ASP A 236 13.88 1.29 -4.09
N GLN A 237 14.92 0.91 -3.37
CA GLN A 237 15.24 -0.47 -2.96
C GLN A 237 16.05 -0.42 -1.64
N PHE A 238 17.21 -1.06 -1.53
CA PHE A 238 18.06 -1.01 -0.34
C PHE A 238 19.05 0.17 -0.41
N TRP A 239 19.65 0.53 0.73
CA TRP A 239 20.71 1.57 0.76
C TRP A 239 21.88 1.25 -0.18
N GLN A 240 22.29 -0.02 -0.20
CA GLN A 240 23.34 -0.57 -1.06
C GLN A 240 22.72 -1.28 -2.27
N PRO A 241 23.41 -1.32 -3.42
CA PRO A 241 24.79 -0.87 -3.65
C PRO A 241 24.93 0.62 -4.02
N LEU A 242 23.82 1.37 -4.16
CA LEU A 242 23.84 2.76 -4.63
C LEU A 242 24.68 3.68 -3.73
N SER A 243 24.52 3.59 -2.41
CA SER A 243 25.23 4.46 -1.46
C SER A 243 26.75 4.34 -1.55
N ALA A 244 27.28 3.14 -1.85
CA ALA A 244 28.69 2.94 -2.16
C ALA A 244 29.09 3.59 -3.49
N PHE A 245 28.31 3.37 -4.56
CA PHE A 245 28.61 3.93 -5.88
C PHE A 245 28.69 5.46 -5.88
N LEU A 246 27.82 6.13 -5.12
CA LEU A 246 27.79 7.59 -5.01
C LEU A 246 29.09 8.19 -4.43
N GLN A 247 29.86 7.43 -3.65
CA GLN A 247 31.14 7.92 -3.10
C GLN A 247 32.26 7.96 -4.13
N PHE A 248 32.18 7.15 -5.19
CA PHE A 248 33.26 6.98 -6.16
C PHE A 248 32.91 7.54 -7.54
N ASP A 249 31.68 8.01 -7.73
CA ASP A 249 31.18 8.53 -9.01
C ASP A 249 30.55 9.92 -8.83
N PRO A 250 31.32 11.01 -8.99
CA PRO A 250 30.82 12.36 -8.76
C PRO A 250 29.72 12.76 -9.75
N VAL A 251 29.67 12.15 -10.93
CA VAL A 251 28.62 12.41 -11.93
C VAL A 251 27.30 11.76 -11.49
N LEU A 252 27.37 10.54 -10.95
CA LEU A 252 26.21 9.88 -10.36
C LEU A 252 25.74 10.63 -9.09
N LEU A 253 26.68 11.06 -8.26
CA LEU A 253 26.39 11.85 -7.06
C LEU A 253 25.67 13.15 -7.40
N ASP A 254 26.08 13.88 -8.44
CA ASP A 254 25.40 15.09 -8.89
C ASP A 254 24.00 14.81 -9.45
N ALA A 255 23.81 13.69 -10.15
CA ALA A 255 22.53 13.32 -10.73
C ALA A 255 21.45 12.99 -9.69
N VAL A 256 21.83 12.41 -8.55
CA VAL A 256 20.91 11.96 -7.49
C VAL A 256 20.72 13.04 -6.42
N GLU A 257 19.48 13.43 -6.14
CA GLU A 257 19.16 14.38 -5.07
C GLU A 257 18.93 13.66 -3.72
N VAL A 258 18.23 12.52 -3.77
CA VAL A 258 17.77 11.78 -2.60
C VAL A 258 18.16 10.31 -2.73
N ILE A 259 18.72 9.74 -1.67
CA ILE A 259 18.84 8.29 -1.51
C ILE A 259 17.53 7.78 -0.87
N GLY A 260 16.72 7.07 -1.64
CA GLY A 260 15.45 6.50 -1.21
C GLY A 260 15.57 5.00 -0.98
N ALA A 261 15.31 4.56 0.25
CA ALA A 261 15.32 3.16 0.65
C ALA A 261 13.95 2.69 1.14
N HIS A 262 13.70 1.40 0.99
CA HIS A 262 12.45 0.73 1.34
C HIS A 262 12.60 -0.07 2.63
N TYR A 263 11.61 0.00 3.50
CA TYR A 263 11.54 -0.74 4.77
C TYR A 263 12.87 -0.75 5.55
N PRO A 264 13.49 0.41 5.82
CA PRO A 264 14.86 0.50 6.33
C PRO A 264 15.03 0.07 7.80
N GLY A 265 13.95 -0.33 8.49
CA GLY A 265 13.96 -0.66 9.90
C GLY A 265 14.52 0.47 10.77
N THR A 266 14.14 1.71 10.43
CA THR A 266 14.61 2.98 11.02
C THR A 266 16.09 3.33 10.81
N LYS A 267 16.90 2.49 10.15
CA LYS A 267 18.34 2.69 10.05
C LYS A 267 18.80 3.04 8.64
N SER A 268 19.76 3.96 8.54
CA SER A 268 20.56 4.20 7.34
C SER A 268 21.92 3.50 7.45
N ASP A 269 22.58 3.24 6.33
CA ASP A 269 23.97 2.77 6.34
C ASP A 269 24.99 3.91 6.46
N ASN A 270 26.24 3.57 6.80
CA ASN A 270 27.32 4.55 6.97
C ASN A 270 27.68 5.26 5.65
N ASP A 271 27.55 4.57 4.53
CA ASP A 271 27.91 5.11 3.23
C ASP A 271 26.92 6.19 2.78
N SER A 272 25.61 5.97 2.99
CA SER A 272 24.57 6.97 2.75
C SER A 272 24.81 8.22 3.59
N LEU A 273 25.18 8.07 4.86
CA LEU A 273 25.48 9.20 5.75
C LEU A 273 26.66 10.04 5.23
N LYS A 274 27.71 9.42 4.68
CA LYS A 274 28.88 10.14 4.13
C LYS A 274 28.55 10.95 2.87
N THR A 275 27.52 10.57 2.12
CA THR A 275 27.15 11.30 0.88
C THR A 275 26.60 12.70 1.14
N ASN A 276 26.17 13.00 2.38
CA ASN A 276 25.41 14.20 2.75
C ASN A 276 24.13 14.45 1.92
N LYS A 277 23.65 13.43 1.18
CA LYS A 277 22.37 13.48 0.49
C LYS A 277 21.22 13.41 1.49
N LYS A 278 20.04 13.82 1.04
CA LYS A 278 18.78 13.53 1.75
C LYS A 278 18.55 12.03 1.75
N LEU A 279 18.13 11.50 2.90
CA LEU A 279 17.85 10.08 3.09
C LEU A 279 16.36 9.95 3.38
N TRP A 280 15.62 9.21 2.58
CA TRP A 280 14.19 9.04 2.76
C TRP A 280 13.84 7.55 2.89
N SER A 281 12.89 7.24 3.77
CA SER A 281 12.16 5.98 3.67
C SER A 281 11.07 6.16 2.61
N THR A 282 11.35 5.75 1.37
CA THR A 282 10.50 6.05 0.20
C THR A 282 9.40 5.02 -0.04
N GLU A 283 9.38 3.96 0.77
CA GLU A 283 8.29 3.02 0.95
C GLU A 283 8.40 2.36 2.34
N ASP A 284 7.34 2.46 3.15
CA ASP A 284 7.31 1.91 4.52
C ASP A 284 5.89 1.53 4.97
N SER A 285 5.75 1.03 6.21
CA SER A 285 4.47 0.76 6.90
C SER A 285 3.60 -0.39 6.34
N SER A 286 4.01 -1.07 5.26
CA SER A 286 3.17 -2.05 4.55
C SER A 286 2.43 -3.02 5.48
N PHE A 287 1.11 -3.12 5.28
CA PHE A 287 0.16 -4.00 5.99
C PHE A 287 -0.07 -3.67 7.47
N PHE A 288 -1.17 -2.98 7.78
CA PHE A 288 -1.63 -2.80 9.16
C PHE A 288 -2.41 -4.05 9.59
N LYS A 289 -1.92 -4.80 10.60
CA LYS A 289 -2.77 -5.82 11.22
C LYS A 289 -3.92 -5.13 11.96
N VAL A 290 -5.11 -5.73 11.90
CA VAL A 290 -6.37 -5.16 12.44
C VAL A 290 -6.28 -4.82 13.94
N GLU A 291 -5.45 -5.51 14.73
CA GLU A 291 -5.27 -5.24 16.16
C GLU A 291 -4.13 -4.22 16.46
N GLU A 292 -3.29 -3.88 15.48
CA GLU A 292 -2.04 -3.09 15.60
C GLU A 292 -2.13 -1.73 14.86
N VAL A 293 -3.32 -1.36 14.38
CA VAL A 293 -3.54 -0.26 13.41
C VAL A 293 -2.98 1.08 13.92
N GLY A 294 -1.90 1.53 13.27
CA GLY A 294 -1.24 2.83 13.48
C GLY A 294 -0.01 2.83 14.39
N GLY A 295 0.24 1.77 15.16
CA GLY A 295 1.36 1.75 16.12
C GLY A 295 2.73 1.68 15.45
N CYS A 296 2.89 0.80 14.46
CA CYS A 296 4.09 0.76 13.60
C CYS A 296 4.34 2.13 12.96
N TRP A 297 3.29 2.76 12.40
CA TRP A 297 3.42 4.06 11.74
C TRP A 297 3.85 5.17 12.70
N ALA A 298 3.25 5.24 13.89
CA ALA A 298 3.63 6.21 14.92
C ALA A 298 5.09 6.05 15.35
N HIS A 299 5.54 4.81 15.49
CA HIS A 299 6.90 4.46 15.88
C HIS A 299 7.92 4.91 14.82
N ILE A 300 7.74 4.51 13.56
CA ILE A 300 8.73 4.77 12.51
C ILE A 300 8.76 6.23 12.05
N LEU A 301 7.66 6.98 12.16
CA LEU A 301 7.63 8.41 11.82
C LEU A 301 8.63 9.23 12.64
N ASN A 302 8.79 8.93 13.93
CA ASN A 302 9.83 9.54 14.75
C ASN A 302 11.19 8.88 14.51
N GLN A 303 11.23 7.55 14.58
CA GLN A 303 12.50 6.83 14.69
C GLN A 303 13.28 6.74 13.39
N ASN A 304 12.64 6.89 12.22
CA ASN A 304 13.35 7.02 10.96
C ASN A 304 14.34 8.20 10.97
N TYR A 305 13.96 9.33 11.59
CA TYR A 305 14.88 10.45 11.77
C TYR A 305 15.89 10.21 12.91
N VAL A 306 15.41 9.75 14.08
CA VAL A 306 16.27 9.55 15.27
C VAL A 306 17.40 8.55 15.01
N ASN A 307 17.11 7.44 14.33
CA ASN A 307 18.07 6.36 14.11
C ASN A 307 18.81 6.48 12.76
N GLY A 308 18.10 6.87 11.71
CA GLY A 308 18.60 6.83 10.33
C GLY A 308 18.81 8.19 9.68
N GLN A 309 18.60 9.29 10.41
CA GLN A 309 18.63 10.66 9.87
C GLN A 309 17.73 10.84 8.63
N MET A 310 16.68 10.02 8.50
CA MET A 310 15.77 10.10 7.38
C MET A 310 14.79 11.26 7.56
N THR A 311 14.69 12.12 6.55
CA THR A 311 13.95 13.40 6.64
C THR A 311 12.58 13.36 5.99
N SER A 312 12.20 12.22 5.41
CA SER A 312 10.86 11.92 4.91
C SER A 312 10.59 10.41 5.02
N THR A 313 9.32 10.10 5.23
CA THR A 313 8.79 8.72 5.26
C THR A 313 7.51 8.68 4.43
N ILE A 314 7.41 7.71 3.51
CA ILE A 314 6.27 7.54 2.60
C ILE A 314 5.59 6.19 2.86
N ALA A 315 4.34 6.21 3.31
CA ALA A 315 3.58 5.00 3.58
C ALA A 315 3.14 4.30 2.29
N TRP A 316 3.28 2.97 2.25
CA TRP A 316 2.56 2.13 1.30
C TRP A 316 1.41 1.40 2.01
N ASN A 317 0.14 1.61 1.64
CA ASN A 317 -0.38 2.47 0.57
C ASN A 317 -1.27 3.63 1.05
N LEU A 318 -1.61 4.56 0.15
CA LEU A 318 -2.41 5.76 0.43
C LEU A 318 -3.81 5.41 0.96
N VAL A 319 -4.44 4.43 0.34
CA VAL A 319 -5.82 4.03 0.61
C VAL A 319 -6.01 2.57 0.16
N ALA A 320 -6.64 1.76 1.00
CA ALA A 320 -7.04 0.40 0.64
C ALA A 320 -8.34 0.46 -0.17
N SER A 321 -8.23 0.76 -1.47
CA SER A 321 -9.32 0.81 -2.46
C SER A 321 -9.14 -0.23 -3.56
N HIS A 322 -8.89 -1.47 -3.17
CA HIS A 322 -8.86 -2.65 -4.05
C HIS A 322 -9.65 -3.80 -3.40
N TYR A 323 -9.90 -4.86 -4.16
CA TYR A 323 -10.49 -6.07 -3.60
C TYR A 323 -9.51 -6.71 -2.61
N PRO A 324 -9.95 -7.13 -1.42
CA PRO A 324 -9.08 -7.74 -0.43
C PRO A 324 -8.68 -9.15 -0.90
N ARG A 325 -7.38 -9.49 -0.80
CA ARG A 325 -6.85 -10.83 -1.07
C ARG A 325 -7.28 -11.81 0.02
N ILE A 326 -7.21 -11.38 1.28
CA ILE A 326 -7.62 -12.19 2.44
C ILE A 326 -8.33 -11.27 3.46
N PRO A 327 -9.65 -11.41 3.66
CA PRO A 327 -10.34 -10.66 4.71
C PRO A 327 -9.90 -11.10 6.13
N PRO A 328 -9.71 -10.16 7.09
CA PRO A 328 -9.74 -8.70 6.93
C PRO A 328 -8.36 -8.11 6.54
N GLU A 329 -8.22 -7.62 5.31
CA GLU A 329 -7.05 -6.85 4.85
C GLU A 329 -7.30 -5.34 5.02
N ARG A 330 -6.33 -4.65 5.62
CA ARG A 330 -6.24 -3.19 5.81
C ARG A 330 -4.78 -2.76 5.62
N ASP A 331 -4.41 -2.38 4.41
CA ASP A 331 -3.02 -2.06 4.03
C ASP A 331 -2.84 -0.62 3.52
N GLY A 332 -3.82 0.26 3.78
CA GLY A 332 -3.75 1.68 3.46
C GLY A 332 -4.01 2.59 4.66
N MET A 333 -3.72 3.89 4.48
CA MET A 333 -3.93 4.90 5.53
C MET A 333 -5.40 5.01 5.95
N LEU A 334 -6.31 4.79 5.01
CA LEU A 334 -7.74 4.57 5.23
C LEU A 334 -8.25 3.39 4.40
N THR A 335 -9.44 2.89 4.71
CA THR A 335 -10.10 1.82 3.94
C THR A 335 -11.27 2.38 3.12
N ALA A 336 -11.28 2.19 1.81
CA ALA A 336 -12.37 2.63 0.92
C ALA A 336 -12.55 1.67 -0.27
N LYS A 337 -13.04 0.47 0.00
CA LYS A 337 -13.13 -0.65 -0.95
C LYS A 337 -14.55 -1.02 -1.40
N GLU A 338 -15.54 -0.19 -1.07
CA GLU A 338 -16.96 -0.44 -1.34
C GLU A 338 -17.64 0.75 -2.04
N PRO A 339 -17.24 1.10 -3.29
CA PRO A 339 -17.87 2.19 -4.02
C PRO A 339 -19.38 1.98 -4.23
N TRP A 340 -19.85 0.73 -4.26
CA TRP A 340 -21.28 0.40 -4.41
C TRP A 340 -22.14 0.74 -3.18
N SER A 341 -21.55 0.75 -1.98
CA SER A 341 -22.24 1.13 -0.74
C SER A 341 -21.95 2.59 -0.35
N GLY A 342 -20.79 3.11 -0.75
CA GLY A 342 -20.25 4.37 -0.28
C GLY A 342 -19.58 4.27 1.09
N HIS A 343 -19.51 3.07 1.69
CA HIS A 343 -18.88 2.85 2.98
C HIS A 343 -17.36 3.10 2.92
N TYR A 344 -16.81 3.80 3.90
CA TYR A 344 -15.37 3.93 4.09
C TYR A 344 -15.04 3.98 5.59
N VAL A 345 -13.79 3.70 5.94
CA VAL A 345 -13.31 3.71 7.33
C VAL A 345 -12.08 4.61 7.43
N VAL A 346 -12.18 5.63 8.28
CA VAL A 346 -11.04 6.50 8.64
C VAL A 346 -10.23 5.79 9.73
N GLU A 347 -9.10 5.22 9.36
CA GLU A 347 -8.26 4.41 10.24
C GLU A 347 -7.29 5.28 11.07
N ASN A 348 -6.68 4.71 12.13
CA ASN A 348 -5.74 5.45 12.99
C ASN A 348 -4.52 6.05 12.25
N PRO A 349 -3.93 5.45 11.20
CA PRO A 349 -2.83 6.05 10.45
C PRO A 349 -3.11 7.48 9.95
N ILE A 350 -4.37 7.82 9.62
CA ILE A 350 -4.76 9.21 9.29
C ILE A 350 -4.41 10.16 10.44
N TRP A 351 -4.83 9.79 11.64
CA TRP A 351 -4.67 10.60 12.85
C TRP A 351 -3.24 10.61 13.38
N ILE A 352 -2.53 9.49 13.27
CA ILE A 352 -1.10 9.40 13.56
C ILE A 352 -0.29 10.29 12.63
N THR A 353 -0.65 10.35 11.35
CA THR A 353 0.00 11.26 10.39
C THR A 353 -0.24 12.72 10.75
N ALA A 354 -1.48 13.06 11.15
CA ALA A 354 -1.86 14.41 11.55
C ALA A 354 -1.04 14.97 12.72
N HIS A 355 -0.54 14.11 13.63
CA HIS A 355 0.37 14.50 14.71
C HIS A 355 1.68 15.13 14.21
N THR A 356 2.07 14.86 12.97
CA THR A 356 3.23 15.50 12.32
C THR A 356 2.80 16.54 11.29
N THR A 357 1.94 16.17 10.36
CA THR A 357 1.68 16.97 9.14
C THR A 357 0.88 18.24 9.38
N GLN A 358 0.05 18.29 10.41
CA GLN A 358 -0.66 19.53 10.74
C GLN A 358 0.23 20.55 11.47
N PHE A 359 1.42 20.15 11.93
CA PHE A 359 2.24 20.94 12.86
C PHE A 359 3.70 21.11 12.44
N ALA A 360 4.11 20.53 11.32
CA ALA A 360 5.39 20.77 10.67
C ALA A 360 5.17 20.77 9.16
N GLN A 361 5.94 21.55 8.41
CA GLN A 361 5.85 21.62 6.94
C GLN A 361 7.21 21.34 6.30
N PRO A 362 7.26 20.82 5.06
CA PRO A 362 8.52 20.71 4.32
C PRO A 362 9.30 22.03 4.35
N GLY A 363 10.60 21.96 4.66
CA GLY A 363 11.45 23.13 4.85
C GLY A 363 11.71 23.52 6.32
N TRP A 364 10.90 23.02 7.26
CA TRP A 364 11.22 23.08 8.69
C TRP A 364 12.51 22.31 8.98
N GLN A 365 13.15 22.58 10.12
CA GLN A 365 14.35 21.86 10.53
C GLN A 365 14.11 21.14 11.84
N TYR A 366 14.61 19.92 11.93
CA TYR A 366 14.70 19.22 13.21
C TYR A 366 15.69 19.95 14.13
N LEU A 367 15.47 19.91 15.43
CA LEU A 367 16.49 20.27 16.41
C LEU A 367 17.58 19.18 16.44
N LYS A 368 18.78 19.52 16.92
CA LYS A 368 19.81 18.51 17.22
C LYS A 368 19.46 17.68 18.46
N THR A 369 18.63 18.22 19.34
CA THR A 369 18.16 17.60 20.58
C THR A 369 16.91 16.75 20.34
N VAL A 370 17.05 15.68 19.56
CA VAL A 370 16.03 14.63 19.40
C VAL A 370 16.56 13.31 19.96
N GLY A 371 15.70 12.33 20.25
CA GLY A 371 16.21 11.04 20.69
C GLY A 371 15.20 10.14 21.36
N PHE A 372 15.73 9.19 22.12
CA PHE A 372 14.97 8.22 22.88
C PHE A 372 14.58 8.74 24.26
N LEU A 373 13.44 8.28 24.74
CA LEU A 373 13.02 8.42 26.13
C LEU A 373 13.73 7.36 26.97
N LYS A 374 14.03 7.70 28.23
CA LYS A 374 14.83 6.83 29.12
C LYS A 374 14.18 5.47 29.39
N TYR A 375 12.84 5.41 29.40
CA TYR A 375 12.08 4.19 29.70
C TYR A 375 11.22 3.72 28.53
N GLY A 376 11.71 3.91 27.30
CA GLY A 376 11.08 3.47 26.06
C GLY A 376 10.23 4.55 25.38
N GLY A 377 10.18 4.50 24.05
CA GLY A 377 9.62 5.56 23.20
C GLY A 377 10.66 6.57 22.72
N SER A 378 10.22 7.52 21.90
CA SER A 378 11.08 8.53 21.28
C SER A 378 10.39 9.89 21.18
N TYR A 379 11.19 10.93 20.94
CA TYR A 379 10.70 12.27 20.67
C TYR A 379 11.53 12.95 19.57
N VAL A 380 10.84 13.75 18.77
CA VAL A 380 11.45 14.68 17.82
C VAL A 380 10.93 16.09 18.07
N ALA A 381 11.73 17.10 17.72
CA ALA A 381 11.37 18.49 17.82
C ALA A 381 11.77 19.21 16.53
N LEU A 382 10.91 20.08 16.02
CA LEU A 382 11.09 20.83 14.78
C LEU A 382 10.74 22.31 14.97
N THR A 383 11.41 23.16 14.20
CA THR A 383 11.13 24.60 14.14
C THR A 383 11.12 25.09 12.68
N ASP A 384 10.36 26.16 12.42
CA ASP A 384 10.38 26.90 11.16
C ASP A 384 11.46 28.00 11.14
N GLY A 385 12.15 28.25 12.25
CA GLY A 385 13.09 29.36 12.40
C GLY A 385 12.41 30.74 12.55
N LEU A 386 11.08 30.79 12.65
CA LEU A 386 10.27 31.99 12.87
C LEU A 386 9.70 32.05 14.30
N GLY A 387 10.20 31.19 15.20
CA GLY A 387 9.79 31.10 16.59
C GLY A 387 8.73 30.02 16.87
N ASN A 388 8.27 29.28 15.85
CA ASN A 388 7.40 28.13 16.10
C ASN A 388 8.20 26.91 16.54
N LEU A 389 7.60 26.12 17.41
CA LEU A 389 8.15 24.87 17.92
C LEU A 389 7.06 23.79 17.89
N THR A 390 7.41 22.62 17.38
CA THR A 390 6.59 21.41 17.43
C THR A 390 7.41 20.27 18.00
N ILE A 391 6.91 19.63 19.05
CA ILE A 391 7.50 18.46 19.72
C ILE A 391 6.53 17.29 19.53
N ILE A 392 7.01 16.17 19.01
CA ILE A 392 6.20 14.96 18.76
C ILE A 392 6.82 13.82 19.56
N ILE A 393 6.02 13.19 20.40
CA ILE A 393 6.44 12.15 21.35
C ILE A 393 5.63 10.89 21.07
N GLU A 394 6.28 9.73 21.02
CA GLU A 394 5.62 8.42 20.92
C GLU A 394 6.15 7.46 22.00
N THR A 395 5.25 6.65 22.57
CA THR A 395 5.57 5.58 23.54
C THR A 395 5.02 4.23 23.10
N MET A 396 5.14 3.92 21.81
CA MET A 396 4.56 2.70 21.25
C MET A 396 5.22 1.46 21.85
N SER A 397 4.41 0.55 22.39
CA SER A 397 4.90 -0.71 22.94
C SER A 397 5.21 -1.72 21.84
N TYR A 398 6.14 -2.64 22.12
CA TYR A 398 6.58 -3.66 21.18
C TYR A 398 5.44 -4.47 20.52
N PRO A 399 4.38 -4.93 21.24
CA PRO A 399 3.34 -5.76 20.63
C PRO A 399 2.52 -5.07 19.53
N ILE A 400 2.36 -3.75 19.58
CA ILE A 400 1.50 -3.01 18.62
C ILE A 400 2.28 -2.16 17.61
N SER A 401 3.61 -2.11 17.73
CA SER A 401 4.49 -1.30 16.86
C SER A 401 5.28 -2.11 15.84
N GLN A 402 5.06 -3.43 15.77
CA GLN A 402 5.73 -4.26 14.79
C GLN A 402 5.22 -3.94 13.38
N CYS A 403 6.14 -3.60 12.50
CA CYS A 403 5.87 -3.49 11.07
C CYS A 403 6.06 -4.87 10.42
N LYS A 404 5.24 -5.25 9.45
CA LYS A 404 5.29 -6.61 8.86
C LYS A 404 6.66 -6.98 8.26
N LYS A 405 7.34 -6.01 7.64
CA LYS A 405 8.63 -6.20 6.97
C LYS A 405 9.84 -5.84 7.85
N ASP A 406 9.62 -5.41 9.08
CA ASP A 406 10.68 -5.12 10.04
C ASP A 406 10.52 -5.95 11.32
N HIS A 407 11.56 -6.72 11.64
CA HIS A 407 11.61 -7.51 12.87
C HIS A 407 12.47 -6.80 13.90
N ALA A 408 11.93 -5.71 14.45
CA ALA A 408 12.53 -5.06 15.60
C ALA A 408 12.78 -6.09 16.71
N SER A 409 13.92 -5.99 17.39
CA SER A 409 14.15 -6.79 18.59
C SER A 409 13.22 -6.33 19.71
N PHE A 410 12.86 -7.25 20.62
CA PHE A 410 12.02 -6.91 21.76
C PHE A 410 12.57 -5.71 22.54
N PHE A 411 11.70 -4.77 22.88
CA PHE A 411 12.01 -3.62 23.73
C PHE A 411 10.88 -3.40 24.75
N GLN A 412 11.21 -2.74 25.86
CA GLN A 412 10.27 -2.42 26.92
C GLN A 412 9.92 -0.93 26.90
N VAL A 413 8.64 -0.65 27.19
CA VAL A 413 8.12 0.69 27.44
C VAL A 413 7.38 0.66 28.75
N THR A 414 7.63 1.63 29.63
CA THR A 414 6.95 1.75 30.92
C THR A 414 6.50 3.18 31.16
N ASP A 415 5.47 3.34 32.00
CA ASP A 415 5.04 4.64 32.51
C ASP A 415 6.23 5.47 33.02
N GLN A 416 6.31 6.72 32.60
CA GLN A 416 7.40 7.61 32.96
C GLN A 416 6.95 9.06 33.04
N ILE A 417 7.67 9.87 33.84
CA ILE A 417 7.54 11.31 33.86
C ILE A 417 8.72 11.89 33.09
N ILE A 418 8.42 12.78 32.14
CA ILE A 418 9.44 13.53 31.41
C ILE A 418 9.34 15.01 31.73
N ILE A 419 10.50 15.63 31.92
CA ILE A 419 10.67 17.06 32.08
C ILE A 419 11.46 17.59 30.88
N PHE A 420 10.82 18.28 29.96
CA PHE A 420 11.52 19.03 28.92
C PHE A 420 11.89 20.42 29.45
N SER A 421 13.15 20.80 29.24
CA SER A 421 13.71 22.12 29.53
C SER A 421 13.96 22.82 28.21
N LEU A 422 13.10 23.78 27.88
CA LEU A 422 13.23 24.66 26.73
C LEU A 422 14.34 25.68 26.99
N GLN A 423 15.33 25.70 26.11
CA GLN A 423 16.45 26.63 26.14
C GLN A 423 16.52 27.41 24.83
N GLY A 424 17.59 28.18 24.64
CA GLY A 424 17.78 28.99 23.44
C GLY A 424 16.62 29.92 23.17
N THR A 425 16.17 29.96 21.91
CA THR A 425 15.05 30.81 21.49
C THR A 425 13.70 30.35 22.05
N PHE A 426 13.58 29.09 22.48
CA PHE A 426 12.33 28.52 22.98
C PHE A 426 12.08 28.81 24.47
N LYS A 427 13.08 29.31 25.22
CA LYS A 427 12.95 29.58 26.66
C LYS A 427 11.83 30.56 27.00
N SER A 428 11.53 31.49 26.08
CA SER A 428 10.48 32.51 26.27
C SER A 428 9.06 32.01 25.95
N LEU A 429 8.89 30.77 25.50
CA LEU A 429 7.56 30.21 25.24
C LEU A 429 6.77 30.06 26.54
N THR A 430 5.54 30.56 26.55
CA THR A 430 4.66 30.56 27.72
C THR A 430 3.48 29.60 27.58
N MET A 431 3.23 29.08 26.37
CA MET A 431 2.12 28.17 26.10
C MET A 431 2.43 27.24 24.93
N LEU A 432 1.96 25.99 25.01
CA LEU A 432 1.86 25.08 23.87
C LEU A 432 0.45 24.47 23.77
N GLN A 433 -0.06 24.33 22.56
CA GLN A 433 -1.20 23.47 22.26
C GLN A 433 -0.79 22.01 22.44
N ILE A 434 -1.75 21.15 22.82
CA ILE A 434 -1.51 19.72 23.01
C ILE A 434 -2.53 18.92 22.17
N TRP A 435 -2.03 17.97 21.40
CA TRP A 435 -2.80 16.95 20.71
C TRP A 435 -2.39 15.58 21.20
N TYR A 436 -3.36 14.69 21.39
CA TYR A 436 -3.17 13.39 22.01
C TYR A 436 -3.82 12.27 21.21
N SER A 437 -3.11 11.14 21.07
CA SER A 437 -3.67 9.86 20.66
C SER A 437 -3.26 8.75 21.61
N ARG A 438 -4.12 7.74 21.77
CA ARG A 438 -3.79 6.48 22.42
C ARG A 438 -4.28 5.32 21.59
N LEU A 439 -3.40 4.36 21.32
CA LEU A 439 -3.66 3.19 20.50
C LEU A 439 -3.91 1.93 21.36
N GLY A 440 -4.20 0.81 20.68
CA GLY A 440 -4.49 -0.48 21.30
C GLY A 440 -5.95 -0.65 21.75
N LYS A 441 -6.22 -1.77 22.45
CA LYS A 441 -7.56 -2.08 22.98
C LYS A 441 -7.90 -1.13 24.13
N GLN A 442 -8.72 -0.13 23.84
CA GLN A 442 -9.20 0.88 24.80
C GLN A 442 -10.73 0.83 24.91
N SER A 443 -11.28 1.28 26.04
CA SER A 443 -12.74 1.41 26.24
C SER A 443 -13.37 2.55 25.43
N ARG A 444 -12.54 3.49 24.96
CA ARG A 444 -12.90 4.62 24.12
C ARG A 444 -11.79 4.89 23.10
N ASN A 445 -12.16 5.43 21.95
CA ASN A 445 -11.22 5.91 20.93
C ASN A 445 -10.65 7.29 21.33
N TYR A 446 -9.32 7.40 21.41
CA TYR A 446 -8.60 8.63 21.76
C TYR A 446 -7.86 9.27 20.58
N SER A 447 -8.20 8.97 19.33
CA SER A 447 -7.42 9.45 18.18
C SER A 447 -7.53 10.97 17.96
N PHE A 448 -6.38 11.65 17.98
CA PHE A 448 -6.19 13.08 17.67
C PHE A 448 -7.08 14.04 18.47
N GLU A 449 -7.17 13.84 19.77
CA GLU A 449 -7.94 14.71 20.66
C GLU A 449 -7.12 15.95 21.08
N LYS A 450 -7.67 17.14 20.84
CA LYS A 450 -7.13 18.40 21.36
C LYS A 450 -7.33 18.47 22.87
N GLN A 451 -6.24 18.66 23.62
CA GLN A 451 -6.26 18.80 25.07
C GLN A 451 -6.21 20.28 25.48
N LYS A 452 -6.34 20.55 26.78
CA LYS A 452 -6.12 21.90 27.33
C LYS A 452 -4.67 22.34 27.03
N PRO A 453 -4.46 23.58 26.56
CA PRO A 453 -3.11 24.09 26.34
C PRO A 453 -2.25 24.00 27.60
N LEU A 454 -0.97 23.67 27.42
CA LEU A 454 0.00 23.63 28.49
C LEU A 454 0.55 25.03 28.73
N LEU A 455 0.41 25.55 29.94
CA LEU A 455 1.10 26.77 30.37
C LEU A 455 2.53 26.41 30.80
N ILE A 456 3.51 27.16 30.30
CA ILE A 456 4.92 26.94 30.55
C ILE A 456 5.41 28.02 31.51
N ASN A 457 5.94 27.58 32.64
CA ASN A 457 6.62 28.44 33.61
C ASN A 457 8.11 28.15 33.56
N ASP A 458 8.93 29.19 33.38
CA ASP A 458 10.40 29.11 33.36
C ASP A 458 10.95 28.06 32.38
N GLY A 459 10.38 28.01 31.17
CA GLY A 459 10.83 27.12 30.09
C GLY A 459 10.71 25.62 30.40
N THR A 460 9.92 25.21 31.40
CA THR A 460 9.83 23.80 31.82
C THR A 460 8.46 23.20 31.48
N ILE A 461 8.48 22.01 30.87
CA ILE A 461 7.31 21.20 30.53
C ILE A 461 7.42 19.87 31.27
N THR A 462 6.40 19.49 32.03
CA THR A 462 6.34 18.18 32.70
C THR A 462 5.16 17.39 32.17
N LEU A 463 5.41 16.17 31.68
CA LEU A 463 4.38 15.25 31.20
C LEU A 463 4.52 13.89 31.87
N LYS A 464 3.38 13.28 32.19
CA LYS A 464 3.29 11.86 32.53
C LYS A 464 2.89 11.10 31.28
N LEU A 465 3.74 10.18 30.85
CA LEU A 465 3.54 9.36 29.66
C LEU A 465 3.16 7.94 30.08
N GLY A 466 2.08 7.42 29.50
CA GLY A 466 1.73 6.01 29.54
C GLY A 466 2.27 5.26 28.32
N LEU A 467 1.77 4.04 28.11
CA LEU A 467 2.07 3.21 26.94
C LEU A 467 1.12 3.53 25.78
N ASP A 468 1.64 3.35 24.57
CA ASP A 468 0.90 3.43 23.32
C ASP A 468 0.27 4.81 23.08
N GLU A 469 0.96 5.85 23.54
CA GLU A 469 0.52 7.24 23.43
C GLU A 469 1.33 8.01 22.38
N VAL A 470 0.66 8.96 21.73
CA VAL A 470 1.30 9.97 20.88
C VAL A 470 0.88 11.35 21.35
N TYR A 471 1.84 12.22 21.60
CA TYR A 471 1.62 13.62 21.92
C TYR A 471 2.23 14.52 20.85
N THR A 472 1.51 15.57 20.46
CA THR A 472 2.10 16.73 19.79
C THR A 472 1.93 17.96 20.66
N LEU A 473 3.04 18.57 21.05
CA LEU A 473 3.09 19.85 21.74
C LEU A 473 3.55 20.90 20.74
N THR A 474 2.79 21.96 20.53
CA THR A 474 3.12 22.91 19.44
C THR A 474 2.67 24.33 19.73
N THR A 475 3.38 25.31 19.18
CA THR A 475 2.93 26.70 19.14
C THR A 475 1.83 26.92 18.09
N ILE A 476 1.69 26.01 17.12
CA ILE A 476 0.74 26.10 16.02
C ILE A 476 -0.70 25.94 16.54
N THR A 477 -1.56 26.91 16.23
CA THR A 477 -2.96 26.96 16.69
C THR A 477 -3.97 26.46 15.68
N THR A 478 -3.55 26.15 14.45
CA THR A 478 -4.42 25.80 13.32
C THR A 478 -4.87 24.34 13.28
N GLY A 479 -4.32 23.48 14.15
CA GLY A 479 -4.65 22.07 14.17
C GLY A 479 -6.15 21.82 14.33
N GLN A 480 -6.65 20.80 13.64
CA GLN A 480 -8.04 20.42 13.65
C GLN A 480 -8.21 18.92 13.36
N LYS A 481 -9.04 18.26 14.17
CA LYS A 481 -9.58 16.93 13.85
C LYS A 481 -10.78 17.11 12.92
N GLY A 482 -10.56 16.96 11.62
CA GLY A 482 -11.59 17.01 10.61
C GLY A 482 -12.68 15.95 10.82
N SER A 483 -13.91 16.29 10.47
CA SER A 483 -15.02 15.34 10.53
C SER A 483 -15.98 15.57 9.37
N HIS A 484 -16.46 14.47 8.80
CA HIS A 484 -17.63 14.39 7.94
C HIS A 484 -18.73 13.58 8.63
N PRO A 485 -19.96 13.55 8.11
CA PRO A 485 -21.00 12.65 8.59
C PRO A 485 -20.56 11.19 8.52
N THR A 486 -21.16 10.32 9.34
CA THR A 486 -20.90 8.88 9.28
C THR A 486 -21.23 8.36 7.88
N PRO A 487 -20.32 7.62 7.22
CA PRO A 487 -20.59 7.06 5.91
C PRO A 487 -21.68 5.98 5.98
N PRO A 488 -22.28 5.60 4.84
CA PRO A 488 -23.21 4.48 4.78
C PRO A 488 -22.62 3.20 5.39
N GLU A 489 -23.50 2.33 5.88
CA GLU A 489 -23.13 1.00 6.39
C GLU A 489 -22.50 0.13 5.28
N SER A 490 -21.54 -0.71 5.67
CA SER A 490 -20.91 -1.67 4.77
C SER A 490 -21.95 -2.61 4.16
N ARG A 491 -21.79 -2.92 2.86
CA ARG A 491 -22.64 -3.89 2.14
C ARG A 491 -21.80 -4.74 1.21
N PRO A 492 -22.15 -6.03 1.02
CA PRO A 492 -21.49 -6.86 0.02
C PRO A 492 -21.71 -6.30 -1.39
N PHE A 493 -20.90 -6.76 -2.35
CA PHE A 493 -21.09 -6.41 -3.75
C PHE A 493 -22.50 -6.81 -4.21
N PRO A 494 -23.18 -6.01 -5.07
CA PRO A 494 -24.51 -6.33 -5.56
C PRO A 494 -24.61 -7.73 -6.14
N SER A 495 -25.57 -8.54 -5.66
CA SER A 495 -25.77 -9.92 -6.12
C SER A 495 -26.19 -10.02 -7.60
N ASN A 496 -26.75 -8.94 -8.13
CA ASN A 496 -27.01 -8.76 -9.55
C ASN A 496 -26.27 -7.49 -10.00
N TYR A 497 -25.41 -7.63 -11.00
CA TYR A 497 -24.65 -6.53 -11.57
C TYR A 497 -24.66 -6.65 -13.09
N GLU A 498 -24.88 -5.53 -13.75
CA GLU A 498 -24.88 -5.41 -15.20
C GLU A 498 -24.08 -4.16 -15.58
N GLU A 499 -23.24 -4.29 -16.58
CA GLU A 499 -22.49 -3.20 -17.18
C GLU A 499 -22.53 -3.40 -18.69
N ASN A 500 -23.09 -2.41 -19.39
CA ASN A 500 -23.22 -2.44 -20.84
C ASN A 500 -22.17 -1.54 -21.53
N PHE A 501 -21.34 -0.86 -20.74
CA PHE A 501 -20.28 0.04 -21.20
C PHE A 501 -20.78 1.18 -22.09
N ASN A 502 -22.09 1.45 -22.14
CA ASN A 502 -22.68 2.57 -22.88
C ASN A 502 -22.52 3.85 -22.07
N PHE A 503 -21.29 4.33 -21.92
CA PHE A 503 -21.02 5.60 -21.26
C PHE A 503 -21.01 6.73 -22.30
N GLY A 504 -21.89 7.71 -22.15
CA GLY A 504 -21.62 9.04 -22.69
C GLY A 504 -20.31 9.58 -22.08
N GLN A 505 -19.67 10.56 -22.72
CA GLN A 505 -18.35 11.17 -22.39
C GLN A 505 -18.08 11.60 -20.91
N THR A 506 -18.97 11.32 -19.97
CA THR A 506 -19.03 11.88 -18.61
C THR A 506 -18.27 11.11 -17.54
N ARG A 507 -17.83 9.87 -17.78
CA ARG A 507 -16.96 9.10 -16.87
C ARG A 507 -15.62 8.87 -17.56
N GLY A 508 -14.52 9.11 -16.85
CA GLY A 508 -13.17 8.91 -17.38
C GLY A 508 -12.92 7.48 -17.88
N ASN A 509 -11.75 7.24 -18.47
CA ASN A 509 -11.40 6.04 -19.27
C ASN A 509 -11.35 4.70 -18.50
N ILE A 510 -11.99 4.55 -17.34
CA ILE A 510 -11.92 3.34 -16.51
C ILE A 510 -13.33 2.80 -16.26
N ALA A 511 -13.58 1.55 -16.65
CA ALA A 511 -14.83 0.85 -16.36
C ALA A 511 -15.09 0.80 -14.85
N PRO A 512 -16.32 0.89 -14.35
CA PRO A 512 -16.54 0.74 -12.92
C PRO A 512 -16.18 -0.69 -12.47
N GLN A 513 -15.54 -0.78 -11.30
CA GLN A 513 -15.36 -2.02 -10.51
C GLN A 513 -14.45 -3.14 -11.09
N PHE A 514 -14.16 -3.17 -12.39
CA PHE A 514 -13.23 -4.15 -13.00
C PHE A 514 -11.76 -3.93 -12.59
N ALA A 515 -11.13 -4.87 -11.89
CA ALA A 515 -9.74 -4.77 -11.48
C ALA A 515 -8.83 -5.65 -12.34
N ASP A 516 -8.10 -5.03 -13.27
CA ASP A 516 -7.18 -5.71 -14.17
C ASP A 516 -6.02 -6.35 -13.40
N GLN A 517 -5.77 -7.64 -13.61
CA GLN A 517 -4.73 -8.42 -12.92
C GLN A 517 -3.59 -8.84 -13.85
N THR A 518 -3.86 -8.94 -15.16
CA THR A 518 -2.86 -9.09 -16.22
C THR A 518 -3.46 -8.51 -17.51
N GLY A 519 -2.70 -7.73 -18.26
CA GLY A 519 -3.23 -6.90 -19.35
C GLY A 519 -3.88 -5.61 -18.84
N VAL A 520 -4.42 -4.82 -19.76
CA VAL A 520 -5.09 -3.55 -19.45
C VAL A 520 -6.36 -3.48 -20.28
N PHE A 521 -7.50 -3.28 -19.63
CA PHE A 521 -8.80 -3.23 -20.25
C PHE A 521 -9.36 -1.81 -20.16
N GLU A 522 -9.81 -1.29 -21.29
CA GLU A 522 -10.31 0.08 -21.38
C GLU A 522 -11.61 0.15 -22.16
N TYR A 523 -12.37 1.18 -21.86
CA TYR A 523 -13.48 1.55 -22.72
C TYR A 523 -13.01 1.77 -24.15
N PHE A 524 -13.77 1.22 -25.09
CA PHE A 524 -13.50 1.32 -26.51
C PHE A 524 -14.76 1.70 -27.26
N MET A 525 -14.61 2.57 -28.26
CA MET A 525 -15.69 2.99 -29.13
C MET A 525 -15.38 2.46 -30.53
N ASN A 526 -16.25 1.60 -31.05
CA ASN A 526 -16.17 1.11 -32.41
C ASN A 526 -17.20 1.84 -33.28
N ASP A 527 -16.76 2.90 -33.96
CA ASP A 527 -17.66 3.75 -34.75
C ASP A 527 -18.20 3.09 -36.03
N GLN A 528 -17.65 1.92 -36.39
CA GLN A 528 -18.09 1.12 -37.52
C GLN A 528 -19.08 0.00 -37.13
N ASP A 529 -19.32 -0.23 -35.84
CA ASP A 529 -20.19 -1.31 -35.40
C ASP A 529 -21.68 -0.93 -35.44
N THR A 530 -22.45 -1.64 -36.26
CA THR A 530 -23.91 -1.48 -36.37
C THR A 530 -24.70 -2.53 -35.60
N SER A 531 -24.03 -3.47 -34.92
CA SER A 531 -24.64 -4.63 -34.24
C SER A 531 -25.10 -4.35 -32.80
N GLY A 532 -24.95 -3.11 -32.32
CA GLY A 532 -25.32 -2.72 -30.95
C GLY A 532 -24.16 -2.67 -29.96
N HIS A 533 -22.94 -3.02 -30.39
CA HIS A 533 -21.71 -2.97 -29.59
C HIS A 533 -20.84 -1.75 -29.90
N PHE A 534 -21.47 -0.57 -30.03
CA PHE A 534 -20.75 0.67 -30.33
C PHE A 534 -19.78 1.07 -29.20
N PHE A 535 -20.16 0.81 -27.95
CA PHE A 535 -19.28 0.98 -26.78
C PHE A 535 -18.99 -0.37 -26.14
N THR A 536 -17.71 -0.66 -25.90
CA THR A 536 -17.24 -1.96 -25.40
C THR A 536 -16.13 -1.79 -24.38
N PHE A 537 -15.66 -2.91 -23.83
CA PHE A 537 -14.51 -2.99 -22.92
C PHE A 537 -13.45 -3.89 -23.56
N ARG A 538 -12.34 -3.29 -23.99
CA ARG A 538 -11.33 -3.91 -24.86
C ARG A 538 -9.99 -4.04 -24.15
N GLN A 539 -9.37 -5.20 -24.29
CA GLN A 539 -8.00 -5.47 -23.85
C GLN A 539 -7.00 -4.81 -24.81
N GLN A 540 -6.16 -3.90 -24.32
CA GLN A 540 -5.30 -3.03 -25.14
C GLN A 540 -3.85 -3.52 -25.31
N VAL A 541 -3.37 -4.38 -24.42
CA VAL A 541 -2.00 -4.88 -24.38
C VAL A 541 -1.81 -5.99 -25.41
N THR A 542 -1.03 -5.73 -26.46
CA THR A 542 -0.74 -6.67 -27.54
C THR A 542 0.57 -7.44 -27.36
N GLN A 543 1.38 -7.04 -26.37
CA GLN A 543 2.69 -7.61 -26.07
C GLN A 543 2.88 -7.66 -24.55
N ARG A 544 3.48 -8.73 -24.04
CA ARG A 544 3.85 -8.84 -22.62
C ARG A 544 4.73 -7.65 -22.19
N PRO A 545 4.38 -6.94 -21.10
CA PRO A 545 5.20 -5.86 -20.56
C PRO A 545 6.56 -6.35 -20.05
N ILE A 546 7.46 -5.42 -19.78
CA ILE A 546 8.62 -5.65 -18.91
C ILE A 546 8.07 -5.71 -17.48
N THR A 547 7.90 -6.92 -16.97
CA THR A 547 7.08 -7.18 -15.78
C THR A 547 7.81 -6.90 -14.47
N TRP A 548 7.04 -6.46 -13.47
CA TRP A 548 7.51 -6.34 -12.09
C TRP A 548 7.13 -7.57 -11.26
N ALA A 549 5.89 -8.03 -11.40
CA ALA A 549 5.44 -9.29 -10.83
C ALA A 549 5.56 -10.42 -11.87
N ASP A 550 5.05 -11.58 -11.49
CA ASP A 550 4.86 -12.69 -12.40
C ASP A 550 3.45 -12.64 -13.01
N ASP A 551 3.27 -11.73 -13.98
CA ASP A 551 2.02 -11.62 -14.75
C ASP A 551 1.62 -12.99 -15.34
N ALA A 552 0.32 -13.27 -15.43
CA ALA A 552 -0.17 -14.47 -16.10
C ALA A 552 0.18 -14.45 -17.61
N ASP A 553 0.11 -15.60 -18.28
CA ASP A 553 0.30 -15.64 -19.74
C ASP A 553 -0.96 -15.19 -20.49
N GLN A 554 -2.11 -15.21 -19.80
CA GLN A 554 -3.43 -14.80 -20.27
C GLN A 554 -3.88 -13.54 -19.51
N THR A 555 -4.50 -12.61 -20.23
CA THR A 555 -5.02 -11.38 -19.63
C THR A 555 -6.33 -11.63 -18.89
N ILE A 556 -6.53 -10.97 -17.76
CA ILE A 556 -7.72 -11.15 -16.92
C ILE A 556 -8.01 -9.88 -16.12
N SER A 557 -9.29 -9.53 -16.05
CA SER A 557 -9.84 -8.53 -15.15
C SER A 557 -10.87 -9.19 -14.23
N ILE A 558 -10.82 -8.89 -12.94
CA ILE A 558 -11.72 -9.48 -11.92
C ILE A 558 -12.75 -8.46 -11.43
N ILE A 559 -13.92 -8.94 -11.01
CA ILE A 559 -15.02 -8.12 -10.49
C ILE A 559 -15.88 -8.96 -9.53
N GLY A 560 -16.58 -8.29 -8.61
CA GLY A 560 -17.64 -8.90 -7.80
C GLY A 560 -17.24 -9.16 -6.35
N ASP A 561 -17.83 -10.20 -5.76
CA ASP A 561 -17.55 -10.67 -4.40
C ASP A 561 -16.80 -12.00 -4.42
N HIS A 562 -15.64 -12.05 -3.78
CA HIS A 562 -14.82 -13.25 -3.66
C HIS A 562 -15.53 -14.42 -2.94
N ASN A 563 -16.61 -14.14 -2.20
CA ASN A 563 -17.38 -15.17 -1.48
C ASN A 563 -18.46 -15.85 -2.34
N TRP A 564 -18.67 -15.40 -3.59
CA TRP A 564 -19.68 -15.99 -4.46
C TRP A 564 -19.36 -17.45 -4.79
N LYS A 565 -20.39 -18.29 -4.68
CA LYS A 565 -20.32 -19.73 -4.95
C LYS A 565 -21.15 -20.11 -6.16
N ASP A 566 -22.43 -19.79 -6.13
CA ASP A 566 -23.33 -20.04 -7.25
C ASP A 566 -23.41 -18.77 -8.08
N ILE A 567 -23.01 -18.86 -9.35
CA ILE A 567 -22.76 -17.69 -10.19
C ILE A 567 -23.30 -17.96 -11.59
N LYS A 568 -24.02 -17.00 -12.15
CA LYS A 568 -24.30 -16.92 -13.58
C LYS A 568 -23.58 -15.70 -14.14
N ILE A 569 -22.72 -15.92 -15.13
CA ILE A 569 -22.00 -14.87 -15.84
C ILE A 569 -22.44 -14.95 -17.30
N THR A 570 -22.88 -13.84 -17.87
CA THR A 570 -23.17 -13.70 -19.30
C THR A 570 -22.39 -12.51 -19.81
N CYS A 571 -21.72 -12.65 -20.96
CA CYS A 571 -20.97 -11.59 -21.59
C CYS A 571 -20.98 -11.75 -23.10
N ASP A 572 -21.14 -10.64 -23.82
CA ASP A 572 -20.91 -10.59 -25.25
C ASP A 572 -19.42 -10.37 -25.50
N VAL A 573 -18.85 -11.21 -26.35
CA VAL A 573 -17.40 -11.25 -26.60
C VAL A 573 -17.08 -11.19 -28.08
N TYR A 574 -15.93 -10.60 -28.39
CA TYR A 574 -15.41 -10.43 -29.74
C TYR A 574 -13.93 -10.82 -29.78
N ILE A 575 -13.57 -11.76 -30.64
CA ILE A 575 -12.18 -12.21 -30.83
C ILE A 575 -11.60 -11.51 -32.05
N GLU A 576 -10.59 -10.66 -31.86
CA GLU A 576 -10.00 -9.91 -32.97
C GLU A 576 -8.96 -10.70 -33.78
N THR A 577 -8.21 -11.60 -33.13
CA THR A 577 -7.10 -12.30 -33.78
C THR A 577 -7.60 -13.58 -34.48
N PRO A 578 -7.50 -13.70 -35.82
CA PRO A 578 -7.89 -14.90 -36.53
C PRO A 578 -7.08 -16.13 -36.11
N VAL A 579 -7.73 -17.29 -36.10
CA VAL A 579 -7.14 -18.63 -35.89
C VAL A 579 -6.57 -18.87 -34.48
N THR A 580 -5.71 -18.00 -33.97
CA THR A 580 -5.01 -18.17 -32.69
C THR A 580 -5.63 -17.37 -31.54
N GLY A 581 -6.58 -16.48 -31.83
CA GLY A 581 -7.27 -15.70 -30.81
C GLY A 581 -8.15 -16.57 -29.92
N GLY A 582 -8.25 -16.18 -28.65
CA GLY A 582 -9.10 -16.82 -27.66
C GLY A 582 -9.55 -15.83 -26.61
N ILE A 583 -10.73 -16.08 -26.05
CA ILE A 583 -11.30 -15.29 -24.96
C ILE A 583 -12.03 -16.21 -23.99
N PHE A 584 -12.20 -15.78 -22.75
CA PHE A 584 -12.89 -16.54 -21.73
C PHE A 584 -13.74 -15.67 -20.80
N ILE A 585 -14.74 -16.28 -20.19
CA ILE A 585 -15.34 -15.83 -18.92
C ILE A 585 -15.01 -16.83 -17.82
N ALA A 586 -14.90 -16.35 -16.58
CA ALA A 586 -14.53 -17.21 -15.46
C ALA A 586 -15.30 -16.86 -14.19
N GLY A 587 -15.58 -17.88 -13.38
CA GLY A 587 -16.16 -17.72 -12.05
C GLY A 587 -15.34 -18.47 -10.99
N ARG A 588 -15.54 -18.11 -9.72
CA ARG A 588 -14.80 -18.65 -8.56
C ARG A 588 -13.27 -18.47 -8.66
N VAL A 589 -12.80 -17.40 -9.30
CA VAL A 589 -11.37 -17.07 -9.40
C VAL A 589 -10.83 -16.76 -8.00
N ASN A 590 -9.92 -17.59 -7.50
CA ASN A 590 -9.52 -17.60 -6.07
C ASN A 590 -8.19 -16.90 -5.75
N GLN A 591 -7.45 -16.44 -6.76
CA GLN A 591 -6.20 -15.70 -6.59
C GLN A 591 -6.24 -14.43 -7.42
N ALA A 592 -5.58 -13.40 -6.91
CA ALA A 592 -5.42 -12.11 -7.55
C ALA A 592 -4.01 -11.57 -7.26
N GLY A 593 -3.69 -10.42 -7.84
CA GLY A 593 -2.44 -9.73 -7.62
C GLY A 593 -1.24 -10.57 -8.03
N SER A 594 -0.14 -10.49 -7.27
CA SER A 594 1.09 -11.27 -7.51
C SER A 594 0.90 -12.79 -7.56
N SER A 595 -0.26 -13.32 -7.14
CA SER A 595 -0.59 -14.75 -7.21
C SER A 595 -1.44 -15.12 -8.44
N ILE A 596 -1.74 -14.16 -9.34
CA ILE A 596 -2.70 -14.36 -10.43
C ILE A 596 -2.33 -15.51 -11.38
N ARG A 597 -1.05 -15.76 -11.65
CA ARG A 597 -0.60 -16.88 -12.49
C ARG A 597 -1.07 -18.24 -11.95
N SER A 598 -1.26 -18.34 -10.62
CA SER A 598 -1.73 -19.57 -9.95
C SER A 598 -3.25 -19.59 -9.72
N ALA A 599 -4.01 -18.67 -10.32
CA ALA A 599 -5.44 -18.59 -10.12
C ALA A 599 -6.17 -19.84 -10.60
N GLN A 600 -7.04 -20.34 -9.72
CA GLN A 600 -7.94 -21.45 -9.96
C GLN A 600 -9.38 -20.96 -9.95
N GLY A 601 -10.26 -21.70 -10.62
CA GLY A 601 -11.65 -21.34 -10.81
C GLY A 601 -12.30 -22.26 -11.85
N VAL A 602 -13.33 -21.77 -12.52
CA VAL A 602 -13.88 -22.40 -13.72
C VAL A 602 -13.75 -21.39 -14.85
N PHE A 603 -12.90 -21.66 -15.82
CA PHE A 603 -12.63 -20.80 -16.96
C PHE A 603 -13.23 -21.43 -18.21
N PHE A 604 -14.13 -20.71 -18.88
CA PHE A 604 -14.79 -21.15 -20.11
C PHE A 604 -14.23 -20.36 -21.30
N TRP A 605 -13.41 -21.03 -22.10
CA TRP A 605 -12.69 -20.48 -23.24
C TRP A 605 -13.41 -20.80 -24.55
N ILE A 606 -13.49 -19.80 -25.44
CA ILE A 606 -13.83 -20.01 -26.85
C ILE A 606 -12.67 -19.51 -27.72
N LEU A 607 -12.37 -20.27 -28.78
CA LEU A 607 -11.18 -20.09 -29.60
C LEU A 607 -11.55 -19.88 -31.06
N ALA A 608 -10.85 -18.97 -31.74
CA ALA A 608 -11.11 -18.59 -33.14
C ALA A 608 -10.81 -19.72 -34.16
N ASN A 609 -10.27 -20.86 -33.70
CA ASN A 609 -10.06 -22.07 -34.50
C ASN A 609 -11.28 -23.01 -34.53
N GLY A 610 -12.42 -22.61 -33.93
CA GLY A 610 -13.64 -23.42 -33.90
C GLY A 610 -13.69 -24.44 -32.76
N THR A 611 -13.02 -24.16 -31.64
CA THR A 611 -13.05 -25.04 -30.45
C THR A 611 -13.39 -24.28 -29.18
N TYR A 612 -13.84 -25.01 -28.16
CA TYR A 612 -13.94 -24.51 -26.79
C TYR A 612 -13.09 -25.36 -25.84
N GLU A 613 -12.74 -24.76 -24.71
CA GLU A 613 -12.07 -25.42 -23.60
C GLU A 613 -12.66 -24.95 -22.27
N VAL A 614 -12.66 -25.83 -21.28
CA VAL A 614 -13.03 -25.53 -19.90
C VAL A 614 -11.89 -25.97 -18.99
N THR A 615 -11.34 -25.06 -18.21
CA THR A 615 -10.18 -25.35 -17.35
C THR A 615 -10.47 -25.00 -15.89
N SER A 616 -9.73 -25.63 -14.97
CA SER A 616 -9.80 -25.34 -13.53
C SER A 616 -8.76 -24.33 -13.05
N ASP A 617 -7.93 -23.83 -13.95
CA ASP A 617 -6.84 -22.89 -13.72
C ASP A 617 -6.65 -21.94 -14.90
N LEU A 618 -6.15 -20.73 -14.62
CA LEU A 618 -5.92 -19.67 -15.61
C LEU A 618 -4.82 -20.04 -16.62
N ALA A 619 -3.82 -20.83 -16.19
CA ALA A 619 -2.71 -21.26 -17.05
C ALA A 619 -3.11 -22.30 -18.10
N SER A 620 -4.38 -22.72 -18.11
CA SER A 620 -4.95 -23.72 -19.00
C SER A 620 -4.22 -25.06 -18.98
N VAL A 621 -3.70 -25.47 -17.83
CA VAL A 621 -2.99 -26.77 -17.68
C VAL A 621 -3.97 -27.89 -17.28
N ARG A 622 -5.02 -27.57 -16.52
CA ARG A 622 -5.96 -28.55 -15.96
C ARG A 622 -7.30 -28.46 -16.67
N VAL A 623 -7.38 -29.12 -17.81
CA VAL A 623 -8.58 -29.23 -18.64
C VAL A 623 -9.65 -30.08 -17.95
N ILE A 624 -10.84 -29.53 -17.80
CA ILE A 624 -12.06 -30.22 -17.37
C ILE A 624 -12.74 -30.83 -18.58
N GLU A 625 -12.94 -30.03 -19.62
CA GLU A 625 -13.63 -30.42 -20.85
C GLU A 625 -13.10 -29.62 -22.04
N LYS A 626 -13.21 -30.17 -23.25
CA LYS A 626 -12.94 -29.45 -24.51
C LYS A 626 -13.74 -30.07 -25.65
N GLY A 627 -14.05 -29.28 -26.67
CA GLY A 627 -14.81 -29.76 -27.81
C GLY A 627 -14.84 -28.77 -28.97
N ILE A 628 -15.73 -29.03 -29.92
CA ILE A 628 -15.92 -28.18 -31.10
C ILE A 628 -16.94 -27.09 -30.76
N ALA A 629 -16.66 -25.86 -31.19
CA ALA A 629 -17.57 -24.73 -31.10
C ALA A 629 -17.61 -24.00 -32.44
N ASN A 630 -18.77 -23.52 -32.90
CA ASN A 630 -18.84 -22.78 -34.15
C ASN A 630 -18.41 -21.31 -33.94
N VAL A 631 -17.12 -21.12 -33.64
CA VAL A 631 -16.50 -19.84 -33.25
C VAL A 631 -15.38 -19.48 -34.23
N THR A 632 -15.40 -18.26 -34.73
CA THR A 632 -14.36 -17.65 -35.57
C THR A 632 -13.98 -16.28 -35.01
N ALA A 633 -12.90 -15.69 -35.49
CA ALA A 633 -12.60 -14.29 -35.19
C ALA A 633 -13.59 -13.34 -35.90
N GLU A 634 -13.55 -12.09 -35.49
CA GLU A 634 -14.28 -10.95 -36.07
C GLU A 634 -15.81 -11.07 -36.03
N GLN A 635 -16.32 -11.86 -35.07
CA GLN A 635 -17.75 -12.03 -34.83
C GLN A 635 -18.08 -11.91 -33.35
N TRP A 636 -19.28 -11.40 -33.07
CA TRP A 636 -19.84 -11.33 -31.73
C TRP A 636 -20.49 -12.65 -31.33
N TYR A 637 -20.22 -13.07 -30.09
CA TYR A 637 -20.87 -14.22 -29.46
C TYR A 637 -21.33 -13.86 -28.06
N THR A 638 -22.49 -14.37 -27.66
CA THR A 638 -22.92 -14.33 -26.26
C THR A 638 -22.49 -15.62 -25.58
N ILE A 639 -21.57 -15.52 -24.61
CA ILE A 639 -21.17 -16.66 -23.79
C ILE A 639 -21.78 -16.55 -22.40
N THR A 640 -22.32 -17.66 -21.91
CA THR A 640 -22.86 -17.78 -20.55
C THR A 640 -22.20 -18.92 -19.80
N LEU A 641 -21.75 -18.67 -18.57
CA LEU A 641 -21.21 -19.65 -17.65
C LEU A 641 -22.11 -19.70 -16.41
N ILE A 642 -22.65 -20.88 -16.11
CA ILE A 642 -23.46 -21.10 -14.91
C ILE A 642 -22.73 -22.12 -14.04
N ILE A 643 -22.41 -21.70 -12.81
CA ILE A 643 -21.72 -22.51 -11.82
C ILE A 643 -22.69 -22.74 -10.65
N SER A 644 -22.88 -24.00 -10.31
CA SER A 644 -23.57 -24.44 -9.09
C SER A 644 -22.59 -25.17 -8.17
N GLU A 645 -23.05 -25.67 -7.01
CA GLU A 645 -22.18 -26.27 -6.00
C GLU A 645 -21.22 -27.34 -6.57
N THR A 646 -21.72 -28.26 -7.40
CA THR A 646 -20.97 -29.44 -7.89
C THR A 646 -20.93 -29.58 -9.42
N SER A 647 -21.55 -28.66 -10.16
CA SER A 647 -21.51 -28.69 -11.64
C SER A 647 -21.44 -27.29 -12.23
N ALA A 648 -20.92 -27.22 -13.45
CA ALA A 648 -20.99 -26.04 -14.29
C ALA A 648 -21.41 -26.43 -15.70
N TYR A 649 -22.08 -25.52 -16.39
CA TYR A 649 -22.36 -25.66 -17.81
C TYR A 649 -22.25 -24.31 -18.51
N GLY A 650 -21.90 -24.37 -19.79
CA GLY A 650 -21.68 -23.19 -20.62
C GLY A 650 -22.60 -23.16 -21.83
N LEU A 651 -23.03 -21.96 -22.21
CA LEU A 651 -23.83 -21.71 -23.39
C LEU A 651 -23.07 -20.79 -24.35
N LEU A 652 -23.27 -21.02 -25.64
CA LEU A 652 -22.86 -20.16 -26.74
C LEU A 652 -24.11 -19.77 -27.54
N ASN A 653 -24.44 -18.48 -27.60
CA ASN A 653 -25.66 -17.95 -28.24
C ASN A 653 -26.92 -18.71 -27.78
N ASP A 654 -27.11 -18.78 -26.46
CA ASP A 654 -28.23 -19.47 -25.78
C ASP A 654 -28.34 -20.98 -26.02
N THR A 655 -27.37 -21.59 -26.69
CA THR A 655 -27.31 -23.04 -26.91
C THR A 655 -26.30 -23.67 -25.95
N VAL A 656 -26.71 -24.70 -25.21
CA VAL A 656 -25.80 -25.44 -24.31
C VAL A 656 -24.68 -26.07 -25.14
N LEU A 657 -23.45 -25.70 -24.82
CA LEU A 657 -22.25 -26.20 -25.48
C LEU A 657 -21.63 -27.36 -24.71
N TRP A 658 -21.64 -27.28 -23.37
CA TRP A 658 -21.04 -28.28 -22.49
C TRP A 658 -21.68 -28.28 -21.11
N ASN A 659 -21.53 -29.39 -20.38
CA ASN A 659 -21.98 -29.54 -18.99
C ASN A 659 -21.08 -30.56 -18.28
N ALA A 660 -20.41 -30.14 -17.22
CA ALA A 660 -19.43 -30.96 -16.51
C ALA A 660 -19.62 -30.90 -14.99
N PRO A 661 -19.34 -32.01 -14.27
CA PRO A 661 -19.12 -31.95 -12.84
C PRO A 661 -17.85 -31.14 -12.54
N ILE A 662 -17.89 -30.33 -11.49
CA ILE A 662 -16.73 -29.59 -10.99
C ILE A 662 -16.45 -29.99 -9.55
N ASN A 663 -15.18 -29.93 -9.16
CA ASN A 663 -14.83 -30.14 -7.75
C ASN A 663 -15.51 -29.06 -6.89
N SER A 664 -16.00 -29.46 -5.72
CA SER A 664 -16.38 -28.51 -4.70
C SER A 664 -15.17 -27.66 -4.33
N PHE A 665 -15.43 -26.40 -3.97
CA PHE A 665 -14.42 -25.37 -3.69
C PHE A 665 -13.22 -25.97 -2.93
N PRO A 666 -11.96 -25.74 -3.35
CA PRO A 666 -10.82 -26.14 -2.54
C PRO A 666 -10.96 -25.46 -1.18
N LYS A 667 -11.10 -26.25 -0.10
CA LYS A 667 -11.05 -25.73 1.27
C LYS A 667 -9.79 -24.89 1.40
N LYS A 668 -9.90 -23.68 1.98
CA LYS A 668 -8.77 -22.78 2.20
C LYS A 668 -7.60 -23.60 2.76
N GLU A 669 -6.40 -23.45 2.19
CA GLU A 669 -5.20 -24.17 2.66
C GLU A 669 -4.87 -23.93 4.15
N GLU A 670 -5.49 -22.92 4.79
CA GLU A 670 -5.42 -22.72 6.24
C GLU A 670 -6.10 -23.85 7.05
N ASP A 671 -7.19 -24.45 6.54
CA ASP A 671 -7.83 -25.60 7.19
C ASP A 671 -6.91 -26.84 7.18
N ALA A 672 -6.01 -26.94 6.19
CA ALA A 672 -5.04 -28.03 6.10
C ALA A 672 -3.83 -27.85 7.03
N LYS A 673 -3.53 -26.63 7.49
CA LYS A 673 -2.48 -26.38 8.49
C LYS A 673 -2.98 -26.59 9.93
N ILE A 674 -4.26 -26.35 10.20
CA ILE A 674 -4.86 -26.59 11.53
C ILE A 674 -4.95 -28.10 11.86
N LEU A 675 -5.05 -28.96 10.83
CA LEU A 675 -5.07 -30.43 11.00
C LEU A 675 -3.69 -31.09 11.15
N LYS A 676 -2.59 -30.33 11.13
CA LYS A 676 -1.23 -30.83 11.39
C LYS A 676 -0.59 -30.30 12.69
N MET A 677 -1.37 -29.59 13.52
CA MET A 677 -0.98 -29.19 14.89
C MET A 677 -2.02 -29.64 15.94
N GLN A 678 -2.62 -30.81 15.75
CA GLN A 678 -3.10 -31.70 16.81
C GLN A 678 -2.22 -32.93 16.84
#